data_AF-A0A934YBU3-F1
#
_entry.id   AF-A0A934YBU3-F1
#
_cell.length_a   1.000
_cell.length_b   1.000
_cell.length_c   1.000
_cell.angle_alpha   90.00
_cell.angle_beta   90.00
_cell.angle_gamma   90.00
#
_symmetry.space_group_name_H-M   'P 1'
#
loop_
_entity.id
_entity.type
_entity.pdbx_description
1 polymer ?
#
loop_
_entity_poly.entity_id
_entity_poly.type
_entity_poly.pdbx_seq_one_letter_code
_entity_poly.pdbx_strand_id
1 'polypeptide(L)'
;MKLLYFIFCLFISITFNSAQKSVYIPLYLQNPNDVNGAQYSVDKTAESENFILIWGNTVGTDPTNYPDTDIRFNPQQILSNMEDIYIDFKALDFLDDSPGTNLSLYKIPIIIYATWGDNGQQGFANGGDADGIIGAFWAHPNALRTGEVAAHEFAHSMQAQTIIDYRKKNGLGPVWLNSGIFWESHGNFMRNLLYPKDVTAWGMDVYHTETLGDWKNTYENYEYLFAIMEDEGISMIGDLWRKSLSNEYPLQAYKRIAGYDQTTFNDKMYKYARRMATHDFPTNNIGGFLRQYRKDDLRNYLPSTQAAYTILKQIEGSETRFEVPVHIAPEEYAYSLIPLHITDDSCSVIVKFKGQTAINDHAGWRYGFVTAHPDGTISRYSDIYSDIVKEIFFDLEGDEDQLFLVVMGAPKDNIQTNKNNDTWKGYPKHFRYPYELNIIGAVPEGFQEAAKFRAQLKQNGALHANGGGWVANGSNVASTVYVGPHAMVLGNSNISGNVRLENTALVRNVQISGDVIVKDNAFIDRGIYTENAIIKDQAFSEDNVISGNAVMDMRAKVSFYQLSGDIEVGGDVVVYNDEGDCDNGVYYRMTNYYENNLLECDNRTADHPQNKDVNGSYSQFTQEDMAMKCNCENLPDCLPVSKTNEVLVSASTLISFPNPFNSTINFKSLTNIEKIESIIIYNTLGQEVYKENFNATSSITIDLTQISEGLYYSKISYTDKKIHIVKITKI
;
A
#
# COMPACT_ATOMS: atom_id res chain seq x y z
N MET A 1 -68.01 -39.24 29.56
CA MET A 1 -67.02 -40.32 29.41
C MET A 1 -66.25 -40.05 28.12
N LYS A 2 -64.96 -39.65 28.24
CA LYS A 2 -63.81 -39.74 27.31
C LYS A 2 -64.07 -39.44 25.80
N LEU A 3 -63.30 -38.63 25.09
CA LEU A 3 -61.83 -38.63 24.99
C LEU A 3 -61.39 -37.40 24.16
N LEU A 4 -60.41 -36.62 24.65
CA LEU A 4 -59.69 -35.59 23.86
C LEU A 4 -58.57 -36.27 23.06
N TYR A 5 -58.44 -35.95 21.77
CA TYR A 5 -57.25 -36.25 20.97
C TYR A 5 -56.28 -35.07 21.04
N PHE A 6 -55.07 -35.32 21.56
CA PHE A 6 -53.92 -34.43 21.42
C PHE A 6 -52.97 -35.08 20.40
N ILE A 7 -52.74 -34.41 19.27
CA ILE A 7 -51.72 -34.77 18.29
C ILE A 7 -50.42 -34.10 18.73
N PHE A 8 -49.38 -34.90 19.00
CA PHE A 8 -48.04 -34.43 19.31
C PHE A 8 -47.21 -34.48 18.02
N CYS A 9 -46.97 -33.32 17.39
CA CYS A 9 -45.97 -33.20 16.33
C CYS A 9 -44.58 -33.15 16.97
N LEU A 10 -43.81 -34.23 16.83
CA LEU A 10 -42.37 -34.22 17.11
C LEU A 10 -41.68 -33.35 16.06
N PHE A 11 -41.20 -32.18 16.47
CA PHE A 11 -40.12 -31.49 15.77
C PHE A 11 -38.83 -32.30 15.97
N ILE A 12 -38.39 -33.00 14.93
CA ILE A 12 -37.03 -33.53 14.85
C ILE A 12 -36.15 -32.36 14.46
N SER A 13 -35.56 -31.69 15.46
CA SER A 13 -34.42 -30.80 15.25
C SER A 13 -33.25 -31.66 14.80
N ILE A 14 -32.96 -31.67 13.50
CA ILE A 14 -31.70 -32.22 12.98
C ILE A 14 -30.61 -31.23 13.40
N THR A 15 -30.04 -31.44 14.59
CA THR A 15 -28.76 -30.85 14.96
C THR A 15 -27.69 -31.58 14.17
N PHE A 16 -27.12 -30.94 13.16
CA PHE A 16 -25.83 -31.37 12.63
C PHE A 16 -24.81 -31.27 13.77
N ASN A 17 -24.48 -32.40 14.39
CA ASN A 17 -23.32 -32.49 15.29
C ASN A 17 -22.07 -32.31 14.40
N SER A 18 -21.55 -31.09 14.32
CA SER A 18 -20.15 -30.91 13.95
C SER A 18 -19.30 -31.58 15.02
N ALA A 19 -18.37 -32.46 14.64
CA ALA A 19 -17.46 -33.06 15.60
C ALA A 19 -16.56 -31.97 16.20
N GLN A 20 -16.42 -31.93 17.53
CA GLN A 20 -15.60 -30.93 18.20
C GLN A 20 -14.12 -31.08 17.81
N LYS A 21 -13.44 -29.97 17.47
CA LYS A 21 -12.01 -29.95 17.16
C LYS A 21 -11.18 -30.47 18.33
N SER A 22 -10.15 -31.25 18.03
CA SER A 22 -9.22 -31.80 19.02
C SER A 22 -8.10 -30.82 19.35
N VAL A 23 -7.58 -30.87 20.57
CA VAL A 23 -6.40 -30.06 20.94
C VAL A 23 -5.14 -30.67 20.33
N TYR A 24 -4.36 -29.85 19.61
CA TYR A 24 -2.99 -30.16 19.23
C TYR A 24 -2.02 -29.31 20.04
N ILE A 25 -1.05 -29.95 20.69
CA ILE A 25 0.01 -29.26 21.44
C ILE A 25 1.30 -29.32 20.59
N PRO A 26 1.93 -28.17 20.25
CA PRO A 26 3.19 -28.16 19.52
C PRO A 26 4.27 -29.07 20.12
N LEU A 27 5.08 -29.72 19.27
CA LEU A 27 6.05 -30.73 19.72
C LEU A 27 7.04 -30.22 20.77
N TYR A 28 7.48 -28.96 20.68
CA TYR A 28 8.42 -28.40 21.65
C TYR A 28 7.79 -28.26 23.06
N LEU A 29 6.48 -28.02 23.15
CA LEU A 29 5.76 -27.99 24.43
C LEU A 29 5.53 -29.39 25.01
N GLN A 30 5.63 -30.43 24.19
CA GLN A 30 5.59 -31.82 24.67
C GLN A 30 6.96 -32.31 25.17
N ASN A 31 8.05 -31.59 24.87
CA ASN A 31 9.40 -31.98 25.25
C ASN A 31 9.75 -31.47 26.66
N PRO A 32 9.88 -32.34 27.68
CA PRO A 32 10.19 -31.90 29.04
C PRO A 32 11.62 -31.35 29.20
N ASN A 33 12.47 -31.48 28.18
CA ASN A 33 13.81 -30.87 28.18
C ASN A 33 13.82 -29.46 27.55
N ASP A 34 12.72 -29.05 26.91
CA ASP A 34 12.53 -27.67 26.47
C ASP A 34 12.12 -26.79 27.66
N VAL A 35 12.58 -25.54 27.72
CA VAL A 35 12.26 -24.62 28.83
C VAL A 35 10.74 -24.42 28.96
N ASN A 36 10.04 -24.31 27.83
CA ASN A 36 8.59 -24.13 27.80
C ASN A 36 7.89 -25.47 28.04
N GLY A 37 8.35 -26.54 27.38
CA GLY A 37 7.77 -27.88 27.56
C GLY A 37 7.88 -28.42 28.99
N ALA A 38 8.96 -28.11 29.72
CA ALA A 38 9.11 -28.43 31.14
C ALA A 38 8.06 -27.76 32.05
N GLN A 39 7.44 -26.67 31.57
CA GLN A 39 6.44 -25.91 32.31
C GLN A 39 5.02 -26.18 31.83
N TYR A 40 4.82 -26.80 30.68
CA TYR A 40 3.51 -27.08 30.13
C TYR A 40 2.68 -27.99 31.06
N SER A 41 1.43 -27.61 31.32
CA SER A 41 0.44 -28.46 31.97
C SER A 41 -0.98 -27.99 31.63
N VAL A 42 -1.94 -28.92 31.70
CA VAL A 42 -3.35 -28.69 31.28
C VAL A 42 -4.09 -27.69 32.17
N ASP A 43 -3.69 -27.51 33.43
CA ASP A 43 -4.24 -26.48 34.33
C ASP A 43 -3.75 -25.05 34.01
N LYS A 44 -2.88 -24.91 33.00
CA LYS A 44 -2.44 -23.62 32.44
C LYS A 44 -2.87 -23.46 30.98
N THR A 45 -4.07 -23.95 30.69
CA THR A 45 -4.72 -23.77 29.39
C THR A 45 -6.14 -23.25 29.53
N ALA A 46 -6.64 -22.62 28.46
CA ALA A 46 -8.03 -22.29 28.29
C ALA A 46 -8.44 -22.58 26.84
N GLU A 47 -9.68 -22.96 26.60
CA GLU A 47 -10.13 -23.40 25.28
C GLU A 47 -11.43 -22.72 24.86
N SER A 48 -11.57 -22.50 23.55
CA SER A 48 -12.81 -22.16 22.87
C SER A 48 -13.13 -23.22 21.81
N GLU A 49 -14.00 -22.94 20.85
CA GLU A 49 -14.35 -23.87 19.77
C GLU A 49 -13.13 -24.12 18.86
N ASN A 50 -12.44 -23.05 18.47
CA ASN A 50 -11.37 -23.05 17.47
C ASN A 50 -9.97 -22.89 18.06
N PHE A 51 -9.82 -22.46 19.32
CA PHE A 51 -8.51 -22.13 19.90
C PHE A 51 -8.23 -22.85 21.22
N ILE A 52 -6.93 -23.01 21.49
CA ILE A 52 -6.39 -23.32 22.81
C ILE A 52 -5.34 -22.28 23.19
N LEU A 53 -5.54 -21.62 24.33
CA LEU A 53 -4.59 -20.72 24.94
C LEU A 53 -3.68 -21.49 25.89
N ILE A 54 -2.37 -21.26 25.85
CA ILE A 54 -1.36 -21.96 26.64
C ILE A 54 -0.38 -20.94 27.25
N TRP A 55 -0.11 -21.04 28.56
CA TRP A 55 0.84 -20.16 29.25
C TRP A 55 1.75 -20.93 30.23
N GLY A 56 2.89 -20.31 30.57
CA GLY A 56 3.89 -20.88 31.47
C GLY A 56 3.62 -20.62 32.95
N ASN A 57 4.55 -21.04 33.82
CA ASN A 57 4.34 -21.05 35.27
C ASN A 57 4.27 -19.66 35.93
N THR A 58 4.79 -18.60 35.28
CA THR A 58 4.99 -17.28 35.91
C THR A 58 3.69 -16.71 36.49
N VAL A 59 2.57 -16.88 35.78
CA VAL A 59 1.27 -16.30 36.12
C VAL A 59 0.34 -17.27 36.87
N GLY A 60 0.85 -18.45 37.26
CA GLY A 60 0.07 -19.48 37.91
C GLY A 60 -1.04 -20.09 37.04
N THR A 61 -2.03 -20.73 37.65
CA THR A 61 -3.17 -21.34 36.96
C THR A 61 -4.30 -20.34 36.65
N ASP A 62 -4.27 -19.15 37.27
CA ASP A 62 -5.24 -18.08 37.04
C ASP A 62 -4.50 -16.75 36.80
N PRO A 63 -4.32 -16.34 35.53
CA PRO A 63 -3.63 -15.11 35.19
C PRO A 63 -4.48 -13.84 35.39
N THR A 64 -5.77 -13.96 35.72
CA THR A 64 -6.72 -12.81 35.71
C THR A 64 -6.40 -11.74 36.76
N ASN A 65 -5.77 -12.15 37.87
CA ASN A 65 -5.45 -11.27 38.99
C ASN A 65 -3.94 -11.20 39.26
N TYR A 66 -3.09 -11.56 38.28
CA TYR A 66 -1.65 -11.52 38.46
C TYR A 66 -1.16 -10.09 38.82
N PRO A 67 -0.25 -9.91 39.79
CA PRO A 67 0.12 -8.57 40.25
C PRO A 67 0.77 -7.68 39.19
N ASP A 68 1.60 -8.27 38.33
CA ASP A 68 2.21 -7.53 37.22
C ASP A 68 1.20 -7.32 36.10
N THR A 69 0.84 -6.06 35.88
CA THR A 69 -0.15 -5.71 34.87
C THR A 69 0.34 -5.93 33.44
N ASP A 70 1.66 -6.02 33.23
CA ASP A 70 2.24 -6.19 31.90
C ASP A 70 1.96 -7.59 31.33
N ILE A 71 2.06 -8.61 32.19
CA ILE A 71 1.80 -10.01 31.84
C ILE A 71 0.48 -10.57 32.40
N ARG A 72 -0.36 -9.71 33.00
CA ARG A 72 -1.72 -10.08 33.44
C ARG A 72 -2.68 -10.10 32.25
N PHE A 73 -3.52 -11.14 32.16
CA PHE A 73 -4.54 -11.26 31.11
C PHE A 73 -5.76 -12.08 31.56
N ASN A 74 -6.85 -11.93 30.81
CA ASN A 74 -8.05 -12.74 30.95
C ASN A 74 -8.14 -13.76 29.79
N PRO A 75 -7.95 -15.07 30.04
CA PRO A 75 -7.97 -16.09 29.00
C PRO A 75 -9.27 -16.13 28.19
N GLN A 76 -10.42 -15.97 28.87
CA GLN A 76 -11.74 -16.05 28.23
C GLN A 76 -12.01 -14.83 27.34
N GLN A 77 -11.52 -13.65 27.74
CA GLN A 77 -11.62 -12.46 26.90
C GLN A 77 -10.79 -12.60 25.63
N ILE A 78 -9.55 -13.09 25.73
CA ILE A 78 -8.69 -13.35 24.56
C ILE A 78 -9.36 -14.34 23.63
N LEU A 79 -9.82 -15.48 24.16
CA LEU A 79 -10.49 -16.50 23.35
C LEU A 79 -11.74 -15.96 22.66
N SER A 80 -12.56 -15.16 23.34
CA SER A 80 -13.72 -14.51 22.72
C SER A 80 -13.33 -13.61 21.55
N ASN A 81 -12.32 -12.75 21.73
CA ASN A 81 -11.84 -11.87 20.67
C ASN A 81 -11.29 -12.68 19.47
N MET A 82 -10.60 -13.79 19.74
CA MET A 82 -10.05 -14.65 18.69
C MET A 82 -11.11 -15.41 17.92
N GLU A 83 -12.21 -15.83 18.57
CA GLU A 83 -13.36 -16.42 17.88
C GLU A 83 -14.05 -15.40 16.97
N ASP A 84 -14.16 -14.14 17.39
CA ASP A 84 -14.70 -13.07 16.53
C ASP A 84 -13.82 -12.87 15.28
N ILE A 85 -12.48 -12.80 15.46
CA ILE A 85 -11.53 -12.71 14.34
C ILE A 85 -11.62 -13.95 13.43
N TYR A 86 -11.76 -15.15 13.98
CA TYR A 86 -11.91 -16.39 13.20
C TYR A 86 -13.16 -16.34 12.31
N ILE A 87 -14.29 -15.88 12.84
CA ILE A 87 -15.55 -15.73 12.09
C ILE A 87 -15.38 -14.73 10.93
N ASP A 88 -14.66 -13.64 11.15
CA ASP A 88 -14.42 -12.65 10.10
C ASP A 88 -13.42 -13.13 9.06
N PHE A 89 -12.36 -13.83 9.44
CA PHE A 89 -11.42 -14.44 8.50
C PHE A 89 -12.08 -15.54 7.68
N LYS A 90 -12.98 -16.33 8.28
CA LYS A 90 -13.80 -17.31 7.56
C LYS A 90 -14.61 -16.67 6.46
N ALA A 91 -15.19 -15.53 6.76
CA ALA A 91 -15.98 -14.80 5.81
C ALA A 91 -15.17 -14.19 4.68
N LEU A 92 -13.91 -13.82 4.93
CA LEU A 92 -13.00 -13.32 3.91
C LEU A 92 -12.42 -14.45 3.02
N ASP A 93 -12.95 -15.68 3.09
CA ASP A 93 -12.49 -16.84 2.31
C ASP A 93 -10.99 -17.16 2.47
N PHE A 94 -10.40 -16.69 3.58
CA PHE A 94 -8.97 -16.88 3.82
C PHE A 94 -8.68 -18.21 4.52
N LEU A 95 -9.63 -18.71 5.31
CA LEU A 95 -9.48 -19.96 6.05
C LEU A 95 -10.43 -21.06 5.57
N ASP A 96 -9.92 -22.30 5.51
CA ASP A 96 -10.61 -23.50 5.02
C ASP A 96 -10.66 -24.57 6.13
N ASP A 97 -11.78 -24.60 6.85
CA ASP A 97 -12.07 -25.59 7.89
C ASP A 97 -13.02 -26.70 7.39
N SER A 98 -13.04 -26.94 6.08
CA SER A 98 -13.84 -28.02 5.50
C SER A 98 -13.31 -29.41 5.91
N PRO A 99 -14.18 -30.43 5.97
CA PRO A 99 -13.76 -31.78 6.36
C PRO A 99 -12.58 -32.30 5.54
N GLY A 100 -11.51 -32.67 6.23
CA GLY A 100 -10.28 -33.17 5.62
C GLY A 100 -9.11 -32.20 5.63
N THR A 101 -9.30 -30.98 6.15
CA THR A 101 -8.21 -30.04 6.48
C THR A 101 -7.77 -30.21 7.94
N ASN A 102 -6.52 -29.92 8.26
CA ASN A 102 -6.05 -29.90 9.65
C ASN A 102 -6.78 -28.82 10.46
N LEU A 103 -7.14 -27.70 9.83
CA LEU A 103 -7.95 -26.66 10.48
C LEU A 103 -9.34 -27.16 10.90
N SER A 104 -9.93 -28.13 10.20
CA SER A 104 -11.18 -28.80 10.59
C SER A 104 -11.01 -29.78 11.76
N LEU A 105 -9.79 -30.25 12.00
CA LEU A 105 -9.47 -31.30 12.97
C LEU A 105 -8.95 -30.75 14.30
N TYR A 106 -8.12 -29.70 14.25
CA TYR A 106 -7.36 -29.22 15.41
C TYR A 106 -7.73 -27.80 15.81
N LYS A 107 -7.70 -27.54 17.12
CA LYS A 107 -7.71 -26.19 17.67
C LYS A 107 -6.36 -25.52 17.44
N ILE A 108 -6.39 -24.22 17.18
CA ILE A 108 -5.23 -23.38 16.92
C ILE A 108 -4.59 -23.02 18.27
N PRO A 109 -3.31 -23.37 18.50
CA PRO A 109 -2.62 -23.00 19.72
C PRO A 109 -2.22 -21.52 19.71
N ILE A 110 -2.54 -20.83 20.80
CA ILE A 110 -2.09 -19.48 21.13
C ILE A 110 -1.18 -19.58 22.36
N ILE A 111 0.08 -19.22 22.22
CA ILE A 111 1.10 -19.33 23.26
C ILE A 111 1.38 -17.94 23.82
N ILE A 112 1.22 -17.78 25.14
CA ILE A 112 1.38 -16.47 25.79
C ILE A 112 2.84 -16.21 26.15
N TYR A 113 3.45 -15.20 25.53
CA TYR A 113 4.81 -14.77 25.81
C TYR A 113 4.98 -14.23 27.24
N ALA A 114 6.24 -14.20 27.69
CA ALA A 114 6.67 -13.69 28.99
C ALA A 114 6.12 -14.45 30.21
N THR A 115 5.40 -15.55 30.00
CA THR A 115 4.84 -16.37 31.09
C THR A 115 5.68 -17.61 31.44
N TRP A 116 6.81 -17.83 30.77
CA TRP A 116 7.60 -19.05 30.81
C TRP A 116 8.92 -18.93 31.61
N GLY A 117 8.99 -18.00 32.56
CA GLY A 117 10.19 -17.76 33.36
C GLY A 117 11.45 -17.37 32.57
N ASP A 118 12.61 -17.45 33.23
CA ASP A 118 13.90 -17.09 32.64
C ASP A 118 14.26 -18.03 31.48
N ASN A 119 14.66 -17.45 30.34
CA ASN A 119 14.96 -18.16 29.08
C ASN A 119 13.77 -18.88 28.44
N GLY A 120 12.55 -18.65 28.93
CA GLY A 120 11.33 -19.07 28.25
C GLY A 120 11.01 -18.18 27.04
N GLN A 121 9.93 -18.49 26.34
CA GLN A 121 9.51 -17.72 25.17
C GLN A 121 9.17 -16.26 25.49
N GLN A 122 9.73 -15.36 24.69
CA GLN A 122 9.62 -13.89 24.78
C GLN A 122 9.31 -13.31 23.39
N GLY A 123 8.73 -12.12 23.36
CA GLY A 123 8.39 -11.42 22.13
C GLY A 123 7.16 -10.54 22.35
N PHE A 124 6.79 -9.76 21.33
CA PHE A 124 5.56 -8.98 21.35
C PHE A 124 4.41 -9.77 20.71
N ALA A 125 4.53 -10.14 19.44
CA ALA A 125 3.62 -11.06 18.78
C ALA A 125 4.28 -11.63 17.50
N ASN A 126 3.91 -12.85 17.10
CA ASN A 126 4.22 -13.44 15.80
C ASN A 126 3.27 -14.62 15.50
N GLY A 127 2.81 -14.76 14.27
CA GLY A 127 2.08 -15.93 13.78
C GLY A 127 2.88 -16.82 12.83
N GLY A 128 2.42 -18.04 12.62
CA GLY A 128 3.05 -19.00 11.71
C GLY A 128 2.57 -20.43 11.97
N ASP A 129 3.48 -21.39 11.95
CA ASP A 129 3.28 -22.75 12.47
C ASP A 129 4.49 -23.19 13.30
N ALA A 130 4.31 -24.14 14.22
CA ALA A 130 5.40 -24.60 15.09
C ALA A 130 6.16 -25.81 14.52
N ASP A 131 5.47 -26.67 13.78
CA ASP A 131 5.95 -28.00 13.39
C ASP A 131 5.23 -28.56 12.14
N GLY A 132 4.56 -27.70 11.37
CA GLY A 132 3.88 -28.06 10.12
C GLY A 132 2.58 -28.84 10.27
N ILE A 133 1.97 -28.87 11.47
CA ILE A 133 0.71 -29.57 11.72
C ILE A 133 -0.51 -28.63 11.71
N ILE A 134 -0.45 -27.50 12.42
CA ILE A 134 -1.50 -26.49 12.44
C ILE A 134 -0.83 -25.12 12.58
N GLY A 135 -1.45 -24.10 12.00
CA GLY A 135 -1.11 -22.72 12.26
C GLY A 135 -1.16 -22.44 13.76
N ALA A 136 -0.23 -21.63 14.24
CA ALA A 136 -0.03 -21.30 15.63
C ALA A 136 0.26 -19.80 15.76
N PHE A 137 0.00 -19.26 16.95
CA PHE A 137 0.19 -17.86 17.24
C PHE A 137 0.87 -17.69 18.60
N TRP A 138 1.79 -16.72 18.70
CA TRP A 138 2.47 -16.36 19.93
C TRP A 138 2.31 -14.88 20.21
N ALA A 139 1.94 -14.53 21.43
CA ALA A 139 1.77 -13.11 21.76
C ALA A 139 1.94 -12.80 23.24
N HIS A 140 2.49 -11.62 23.49
CA HIS A 140 2.48 -10.97 24.78
C HIS A 140 1.04 -10.59 25.16
N PRO A 141 0.66 -10.66 26.45
CA PRO A 141 -0.65 -10.20 26.92
C PRO A 141 -1.08 -8.83 26.39
N ASN A 142 -0.15 -7.87 26.30
CA ASN A 142 -0.42 -6.53 25.76
C ASN A 142 -0.86 -6.54 24.28
N ALA A 143 -0.33 -7.43 23.45
CA ALA A 143 -0.71 -7.57 22.05
C ALA A 143 -2.11 -8.15 21.86
N LEU A 144 -2.66 -8.80 22.88
CA LEU A 144 -3.97 -9.45 22.87
C LEU A 144 -5.07 -8.66 23.60
N ARG A 145 -4.74 -7.46 24.11
CA ARG A 145 -5.71 -6.59 24.80
C ARG A 145 -6.76 -6.06 23.85
N THR A 146 -6.37 -5.81 22.62
CA THR A 146 -7.20 -5.37 21.50
C THR A 146 -7.03 -6.34 20.34
N GLY A 147 -7.80 -6.17 19.26
CA GLY A 147 -7.90 -7.18 18.21
C GLY A 147 -7.02 -6.92 16.98
N GLU A 148 -6.40 -5.75 16.87
CA GLU A 148 -5.64 -5.29 15.70
C GLU A 148 -4.37 -6.13 15.50
N VAL A 149 -3.52 -6.22 16.53
CA VAL A 149 -2.29 -7.02 16.50
C VAL A 149 -2.63 -8.50 16.39
N ALA A 150 -3.64 -8.95 17.14
CA ALA A 150 -4.10 -10.34 17.05
C ALA A 150 -4.57 -10.73 15.64
N ALA A 151 -5.29 -9.84 14.94
CA ALA A 151 -5.73 -10.10 13.56
C ALA A 151 -4.57 -10.14 12.56
N HIS A 152 -3.61 -9.21 12.66
CA HIS A 152 -2.40 -9.25 11.81
C HIS A 152 -1.67 -10.58 11.93
N GLU A 153 -1.43 -11.00 13.18
CA GLU A 153 -0.64 -12.19 13.43
C GLU A 153 -1.39 -13.48 13.17
N PHE A 154 -2.70 -13.50 13.42
CA PHE A 154 -3.54 -14.60 13.02
C PHE A 154 -3.57 -14.79 11.50
N ALA A 155 -3.37 -13.71 10.72
CA ALA A 155 -3.15 -13.84 9.28
C ALA A 155 -1.91 -14.66 8.97
N HIS A 156 -0.79 -14.45 9.65
CA HIS A 156 0.41 -15.29 9.47
C HIS A 156 0.16 -16.76 9.85
N SER A 157 -0.62 -17.04 10.90
CA SER A 157 -1.03 -18.41 11.22
C SER A 157 -1.82 -19.06 10.08
N MET A 158 -2.71 -18.32 9.43
CA MET A 158 -3.51 -18.82 8.30
C MET A 158 -2.73 -18.87 6.97
N GLN A 159 -1.72 -18.01 6.80
CA GLN A 159 -0.74 -18.11 5.71
C GLN A 159 0.04 -19.43 5.82
N ALA A 160 0.50 -19.78 7.02
CA ALA A 160 1.12 -21.07 7.30
C ALA A 160 0.12 -22.24 7.12
N GLN A 161 -1.12 -22.08 7.59
CA GLN A 161 -2.17 -23.09 7.39
C GLN A 161 -2.43 -23.38 5.91
N THR A 162 -2.36 -22.36 5.05
CA THR A 162 -2.47 -22.53 3.60
C THR A 162 -1.36 -23.43 3.04
N ILE A 163 -0.15 -23.34 3.58
CA ILE A 163 0.96 -24.24 3.22
C ILE A 163 0.62 -25.68 3.64
N ILE A 164 0.15 -25.87 4.87
CA ILE A 164 -0.15 -27.15 5.49
C ILE A 164 -1.27 -27.89 4.74
N ASP A 165 -2.42 -27.25 4.57
CA ASP A 165 -3.64 -27.93 4.08
C ASP A 165 -3.77 -27.92 2.55
N TYR A 166 -3.30 -26.86 1.90
CA TYR A 166 -3.48 -26.71 0.45
C TYR A 166 -2.20 -26.99 -0.32
N ARG A 167 -1.13 -26.22 -0.08
CA ARG A 167 0.04 -26.23 -0.99
C ARG A 167 0.79 -27.55 -0.96
N LYS A 168 0.99 -28.14 0.23
CA LYS A 168 1.65 -29.45 0.39
C LYS A 168 0.91 -30.55 -0.35
N LYS A 169 -0.42 -30.60 -0.23
CA LYS A 169 -1.28 -31.56 -0.93
C LYS A 169 -1.24 -31.42 -2.45
N ASN A 170 -1.06 -30.18 -2.94
CA ASN A 170 -1.01 -29.87 -4.37
C ASN A 170 0.41 -29.83 -4.95
N GLY A 171 1.45 -30.17 -4.18
CA GLY A 171 2.83 -30.22 -4.67
C GLY A 171 3.41 -28.86 -5.08
N LEU A 172 2.89 -27.75 -4.54
CA LEU A 172 3.27 -26.38 -4.94
C LEU A 172 4.53 -25.85 -4.23
N GLY A 173 5.14 -26.65 -3.35
CA GLY A 173 6.31 -26.24 -2.56
C GLY A 173 6.03 -25.08 -1.59
N PRO A 174 7.08 -24.54 -0.94
CA PRO A 174 6.96 -23.37 -0.08
C PRO A 174 6.52 -22.14 -0.90
N VAL A 175 6.00 -21.14 -0.21
CA VAL A 175 5.82 -19.80 -0.80
C VAL A 175 7.22 -19.23 -1.10
N TRP A 176 7.33 -18.40 -2.13
CA TRP A 176 8.62 -17.86 -2.60
C TRP A 176 9.41 -17.14 -1.50
N LEU A 177 10.75 -17.32 -1.48
CA LEU A 177 11.60 -16.88 -0.37
C LEU A 177 11.56 -15.37 -0.11
N ASN A 178 11.53 -14.52 -1.14
CA ASN A 178 11.44 -13.06 -0.93
C ASN A 178 9.99 -12.55 -0.92
N SER A 179 9.01 -13.44 -0.73
CA SER A 179 7.62 -13.04 -0.54
C SER A 179 7.37 -12.39 0.82
N GLY A 180 8.33 -12.33 1.75
CA GLY A 180 8.15 -11.76 3.10
C GLY A 180 7.45 -10.39 3.10
N ILE A 181 7.69 -9.56 2.09
CA ILE A 181 6.97 -8.30 1.85
C ILE A 181 5.46 -8.51 1.69
N PHE A 182 5.08 -9.50 0.89
CA PHE A 182 3.69 -9.92 0.71
C PHE A 182 3.10 -10.55 1.98
N TRP A 183 3.88 -11.27 2.80
CA TRP A 183 3.40 -11.84 4.07
C TRP A 183 2.91 -10.73 5.01
N GLU A 184 3.75 -9.71 5.22
CA GLU A 184 3.46 -8.58 6.11
C GLU A 184 2.39 -7.65 5.55
N SER A 185 2.49 -7.28 4.27
CA SER A 185 1.47 -6.47 3.61
C SER A 185 0.10 -7.15 3.63
N HIS A 186 0.05 -8.47 3.45
CA HIS A 186 -1.20 -9.22 3.56
C HIS A 186 -1.71 -9.31 5.01
N GLY A 187 -0.82 -9.39 6.01
CA GLY A 187 -1.20 -9.30 7.43
C GLY A 187 -1.94 -8.00 7.73
N ASN A 188 -1.36 -6.87 7.31
CA ASN A 188 -1.99 -5.56 7.48
C ASN A 188 -3.26 -5.41 6.63
N PHE A 189 -3.31 -5.97 5.42
CA PHE A 189 -4.54 -6.03 4.62
C PHE A 189 -5.69 -6.70 5.39
N MET A 190 -5.44 -7.90 5.94
CA MET A 190 -6.45 -8.65 6.70
C MET A 190 -6.87 -7.88 7.96
N ARG A 191 -5.91 -7.32 8.72
CA ARG A 191 -6.19 -6.46 9.87
C ARG A 191 -7.06 -5.27 9.47
N ASN A 192 -6.71 -4.55 8.42
CA ASN A 192 -7.37 -3.31 8.01
C ASN A 192 -8.79 -3.54 7.46
N LEU A 193 -9.11 -4.74 6.98
CA LEU A 193 -10.51 -5.07 6.67
C LEU A 193 -11.38 -5.14 7.92
N LEU A 194 -10.83 -5.61 9.05
CA LEU A 194 -11.53 -5.69 10.34
C LEU A 194 -11.46 -4.36 11.11
N TYR A 195 -10.31 -3.67 11.03
CA TYR A 195 -9.99 -2.44 11.75
C TYR A 195 -9.59 -1.32 10.77
N PRO A 196 -10.53 -0.78 9.97
CA PRO A 196 -10.22 0.15 8.86
C PRO A 196 -9.67 1.50 9.31
N LYS A 197 -9.72 1.83 10.60
CA LYS A 197 -9.15 3.06 11.17
C LYS A 197 -7.63 3.01 11.28
N ASP A 198 -7.03 1.83 11.25
CA ASP A 198 -5.59 1.63 11.42
C ASP A 198 -4.82 1.63 10.10
N VAL A 199 -5.52 1.87 8.98
CA VAL A 199 -4.86 2.13 7.71
C VAL A 199 -3.94 3.34 7.83
N THR A 200 -2.84 3.27 7.12
CA THR A 200 -1.91 4.36 6.93
C THR A 200 -1.72 4.57 5.43
N ALA A 201 -1.44 5.80 5.02
CA ALA A 201 -1.22 6.12 3.59
C ALA A 201 0.28 6.26 3.25
N TRP A 202 1.16 6.31 4.25
CA TRP A 202 2.56 6.70 4.05
C TRP A 202 3.31 5.73 3.15
N GLY A 203 2.98 4.44 3.18
CA GLY A 203 3.63 3.44 2.34
C GLY A 203 3.57 3.79 0.86
N MET A 204 2.35 3.91 0.34
CA MET A 204 2.18 4.26 -1.07
C MET A 204 2.40 5.75 -1.33
N ASP A 205 2.06 6.66 -0.42
CA ASP A 205 2.33 8.10 -0.62
C ASP A 205 3.83 8.41 -0.70
N VAL A 206 4.70 7.65 -0.03
CA VAL A 206 6.14 7.89 -0.06
C VAL A 206 6.85 7.12 -1.18
N TYR A 207 6.38 5.92 -1.53
CA TYR A 207 7.10 4.99 -2.40
C TYR A 207 6.41 4.69 -3.74
N HIS A 208 5.36 5.43 -4.13
CA HIS A 208 4.59 5.13 -5.34
C HIS A 208 5.34 5.14 -6.68
N THR A 209 6.55 5.71 -6.74
CA THR A 209 7.39 5.71 -7.96
C THR A 209 8.29 4.48 -8.06
N GLU A 210 8.33 3.65 -7.02
CA GLU A 210 9.13 2.43 -6.93
C GLU A 210 8.30 1.18 -7.26
N THR A 211 8.97 0.14 -7.77
CA THR A 211 8.34 -1.12 -8.16
C THR A 211 7.54 -1.69 -6.99
N LEU A 212 6.29 -2.10 -7.27
CA LEU A 212 5.40 -2.63 -6.23
C LEU A 212 6.01 -3.81 -5.48
N GLY A 213 5.84 -3.82 -4.15
CA GLY A 213 6.46 -4.81 -3.29
C GLY A 213 7.95 -4.53 -3.03
N ASP A 214 8.32 -3.26 -2.92
CA ASP A 214 9.62 -2.86 -2.40
C ASP A 214 9.70 -3.15 -0.87
N TRP A 215 10.88 -3.48 -0.35
CA TRP A 215 11.00 -3.79 1.07
C TRP A 215 10.85 -2.55 1.96
N LYS A 216 11.09 -1.34 1.43
CA LYS A 216 11.02 -0.08 2.20
C LYS A 216 9.62 0.18 2.78
N ASN A 217 8.59 -0.40 2.17
CA ASN A 217 7.21 -0.32 2.63
C ASN A 217 6.60 -1.72 2.87
N THR A 218 7.41 -2.68 3.35
CA THR A 218 7.03 -4.09 3.63
C THR A 218 5.63 -4.29 4.24
N TYR A 219 5.22 -3.41 5.15
CA TYR A 219 3.94 -3.47 5.87
C TYR A 219 2.80 -2.69 5.19
N GLU A 220 3.09 -1.81 4.25
CA GLU A 220 2.18 -0.77 3.76
C GLU A 220 2.01 -0.79 2.22
N ASN A 221 2.07 -1.98 1.61
CA ASN A 221 1.69 -2.17 0.19
C ASN A 221 0.24 -2.68 0.02
N TYR A 222 -0.59 -2.65 1.07
CA TYR A 222 -1.91 -3.32 1.05
C TYR A 222 -2.96 -2.62 0.20
N GLU A 223 -2.78 -1.37 -0.21
CA GLU A 223 -3.70 -0.67 -1.11
C GLU A 223 -3.80 -1.37 -2.47
N TYR A 224 -2.71 -2.01 -2.91
CA TYR A 224 -2.74 -2.91 -4.07
C TYR A 224 -3.64 -4.14 -3.82
N LEU A 225 -3.60 -4.73 -2.63
CA LEU A 225 -4.47 -5.85 -2.27
C LEU A 225 -5.94 -5.42 -2.17
N PHE A 226 -6.22 -4.23 -1.66
CA PHE A 226 -7.55 -3.63 -1.75
C PHE A 226 -7.98 -3.48 -3.21
N ALA A 227 -7.13 -2.95 -4.09
CA ALA A 227 -7.49 -2.82 -5.50
C ALA A 227 -7.76 -4.17 -6.19
N ILE A 228 -7.00 -5.22 -5.90
CA ILE A 228 -7.30 -6.57 -6.39
C ILE A 228 -8.63 -7.06 -5.84
N MET A 229 -8.87 -6.91 -4.54
CA MET A 229 -10.12 -7.34 -3.91
C MET A 229 -11.32 -6.63 -4.56
N GLU A 230 -11.20 -5.34 -4.85
CA GLU A 230 -12.26 -4.53 -5.47
C GLU A 230 -12.55 -4.94 -6.93
N ASP A 231 -11.54 -5.41 -7.65
CA ASP A 231 -11.64 -5.70 -9.09
C ASP A 231 -11.90 -7.19 -9.39
N GLU A 232 -11.33 -8.09 -8.59
CA GLU A 232 -11.38 -9.55 -8.76
C GLU A 232 -12.25 -10.25 -7.70
N GLY A 233 -12.51 -9.61 -6.56
CA GLY A 233 -13.11 -10.21 -5.39
C GLY A 233 -12.08 -10.81 -4.42
N ILE A 234 -12.50 -11.01 -3.16
CA ILE A 234 -11.63 -11.47 -2.07
C ILE A 234 -10.98 -12.83 -2.33
N SER A 235 -11.62 -13.73 -3.10
CA SER A 235 -11.07 -15.06 -3.40
C SER A 235 -9.76 -15.01 -4.18
N MET A 236 -9.51 -13.95 -4.97
CA MET A 236 -8.22 -13.78 -5.65
C MET A 236 -7.07 -13.65 -4.65
N ILE A 237 -7.29 -12.98 -3.52
CA ILE A 237 -6.27 -12.85 -2.47
C ILE A 237 -5.91 -14.22 -1.89
N GLY A 238 -6.91 -15.04 -1.57
CA GLY A 238 -6.69 -16.43 -1.14
C GLY A 238 -6.01 -17.29 -2.21
N ASP A 239 -6.33 -17.06 -3.49
CA ASP A 239 -5.69 -17.75 -4.61
C ASP A 239 -4.21 -17.38 -4.81
N LEU A 240 -3.81 -16.13 -4.53
CA LEU A 240 -2.38 -15.75 -4.55
C LEU A 240 -1.58 -16.60 -3.54
N TRP A 241 -2.13 -16.88 -2.36
CA TRP A 241 -1.52 -17.76 -1.38
C TRP A 241 -1.56 -19.23 -1.81
N ARG A 242 -2.73 -19.70 -2.23
CA ARG A 242 -2.98 -21.11 -2.53
C ARG A 242 -2.29 -21.56 -3.81
N LYS A 243 -2.25 -20.72 -4.85
CA LYS A 243 -1.92 -21.12 -6.25
C LYS A 243 -0.63 -20.51 -6.80
N SER A 244 0.10 -19.67 -6.05
CA SER A 244 1.42 -19.16 -6.47
C SER A 244 2.49 -20.26 -6.53
N LEU A 245 3.44 -20.12 -7.46
CA LEU A 245 4.60 -21.02 -7.57
C LEU A 245 5.74 -20.58 -6.64
N SER A 246 6.61 -21.51 -6.20
CA SER A 246 7.67 -21.22 -5.21
C SER A 246 8.77 -20.25 -5.68
N ASN A 247 8.79 -19.85 -6.94
CA ASN A 247 9.79 -18.94 -7.51
C ASN A 247 9.17 -17.75 -8.25
N GLU A 248 7.90 -17.47 -7.96
CA GLU A 248 7.08 -16.49 -8.65
C GLU A 248 6.84 -15.26 -7.77
N TYR A 249 7.05 -14.08 -8.34
CA TYR A 249 6.80 -12.81 -7.66
C TYR A 249 5.29 -12.54 -7.59
N PRO A 250 4.78 -11.78 -6.60
CA PRO A 250 3.35 -11.56 -6.41
C PRO A 250 2.59 -11.10 -7.66
N LEU A 251 3.12 -10.12 -8.41
CA LEU A 251 2.51 -9.64 -9.65
C LEU A 251 2.51 -10.69 -10.77
N GLN A 252 3.53 -11.55 -10.82
CA GLN A 252 3.59 -12.66 -11.79
C GLN A 252 2.52 -13.71 -11.46
N ALA A 253 2.39 -14.06 -10.18
CA ALA A 253 1.35 -14.96 -9.70
C ALA A 253 -0.04 -14.40 -10.01
N TYR A 254 -0.26 -13.11 -9.74
CA TYR A 254 -1.52 -12.45 -10.04
C TYR A 254 -1.86 -12.52 -11.54
N LYS A 255 -0.94 -12.07 -12.41
CA LYS A 255 -1.12 -12.13 -13.86
C LYS A 255 -1.46 -13.54 -14.34
N ARG A 256 -0.73 -14.55 -13.86
CA ARG A 256 -0.92 -15.95 -14.27
C ARG A 256 -2.25 -16.52 -13.77
N ILE A 257 -2.58 -16.34 -12.50
CA ILE A 257 -3.79 -16.89 -11.87
C ILE A 257 -5.04 -16.27 -12.50
N ALA A 258 -5.01 -14.96 -12.77
CA ALA A 258 -6.10 -14.26 -13.45
C ALA A 258 -6.17 -14.56 -14.97
N GLY A 259 -5.14 -15.18 -15.54
CA GLY A 259 -5.09 -15.51 -16.97
C GLY A 259 -4.92 -14.29 -17.88
N TYR A 260 -4.31 -13.22 -17.37
CA TYR A 260 -4.14 -11.97 -18.12
C TYR A 260 -2.97 -12.01 -19.09
N ASP A 261 -3.21 -11.55 -20.32
CA ASP A 261 -2.14 -11.13 -21.20
C ASP A 261 -1.48 -9.83 -20.71
N GLN A 262 -0.39 -9.41 -21.34
CA GLN A 262 0.36 -8.23 -20.88
C GLN A 262 -0.46 -6.94 -20.96
N THR A 263 -1.24 -6.76 -22.02
CA THR A 263 -2.05 -5.54 -22.22
C THR A 263 -3.13 -5.45 -21.15
N THR A 264 -3.87 -6.54 -20.92
CA THR A 264 -4.93 -6.59 -19.91
C THR A 264 -4.34 -6.40 -18.51
N PHE A 265 -3.19 -7.00 -18.23
CA PHE A 265 -2.52 -6.82 -16.95
C PHE A 265 -2.07 -5.36 -16.73
N ASN A 266 -1.52 -4.71 -17.75
CA ASN A 266 -1.18 -3.28 -17.68
C ASN A 266 -2.42 -2.42 -17.40
N ASP A 267 -3.56 -2.71 -18.03
CA ASP A 267 -4.80 -1.97 -17.80
C ASP A 267 -5.31 -2.18 -16.36
N LYS A 268 -5.22 -3.42 -15.85
CA LYS A 268 -5.58 -3.79 -14.48
C LYS A 268 -4.72 -3.08 -13.45
N MET A 269 -3.41 -3.06 -13.63
CA MET A 269 -2.50 -2.33 -12.74
C MET A 269 -2.71 -0.81 -12.81
N TYR A 270 -3.08 -0.27 -13.97
CA TYR A 270 -3.41 1.15 -14.08
C TYR A 270 -4.71 1.52 -13.36
N LYS A 271 -5.70 0.63 -13.33
CA LYS A 271 -6.92 0.83 -12.51
C LYS A 271 -6.59 0.95 -11.02
N TYR A 272 -5.59 0.22 -10.53
CA TYR A 272 -5.04 0.44 -9.19
C TYR A 272 -4.37 1.82 -9.08
N ALA A 273 -3.41 2.13 -9.95
CA ALA A 273 -2.65 3.38 -9.89
C ALA A 273 -3.55 4.63 -9.84
N ARG A 274 -4.62 4.67 -10.64
CA ARG A 274 -5.53 5.82 -10.66
C ARG A 274 -6.38 6.00 -9.40
N ARG A 275 -6.66 4.92 -8.64
CA ARG A 275 -7.35 5.01 -7.33
C ARG A 275 -6.53 5.81 -6.32
N MET A 276 -5.20 5.76 -6.44
CA MET A 276 -4.27 6.38 -5.51
C MET A 276 -4.29 7.91 -5.57
N ALA A 277 -4.90 8.50 -6.60
CA ALA A 277 -5.10 9.94 -6.69
C ALA A 277 -5.78 10.51 -5.42
N THR A 278 -6.80 9.81 -4.91
CA THR A 278 -7.47 10.18 -3.65
C THR A 278 -7.82 9.00 -2.75
N HIS A 279 -7.12 7.87 -2.89
CA HIS A 279 -7.38 6.64 -2.13
C HIS A 279 -8.82 6.13 -2.29
N ASP A 280 -9.23 5.84 -3.52
CA ASP A 280 -10.57 5.35 -3.86
C ASP A 280 -10.76 3.86 -3.52
N PHE A 281 -11.01 3.59 -2.24
CA PHE A 281 -11.26 2.26 -1.67
C PHE A 281 -12.55 2.27 -0.83
N PRO A 282 -13.72 1.99 -1.42
CA PRO A 282 -14.99 2.19 -0.72
C PRO A 282 -15.29 1.12 0.34
N THR A 283 -14.71 -0.08 0.24
CA THR A 283 -14.92 -1.17 1.21
C THR A 283 -14.58 -0.70 2.62
N ASN A 284 -15.53 -0.88 3.56
CA ASN A 284 -15.40 -0.50 4.97
C ASN A 284 -14.95 0.95 5.22
N ASN A 285 -15.21 1.86 4.27
CA ASN A 285 -14.76 3.26 4.30
C ASN A 285 -13.22 3.41 4.41
N ILE A 286 -12.46 2.43 3.95
CA ILE A 286 -10.99 2.44 3.96
C ILE A 286 -10.44 3.70 3.29
N GLY A 287 -10.98 4.07 2.13
CA GLY A 287 -10.57 5.26 1.40
C GLY A 287 -10.80 6.56 2.18
N GLY A 288 -11.86 6.63 2.98
CA GLY A 288 -12.11 7.77 3.87
C GLY A 288 -11.03 7.91 4.95
N PHE A 289 -10.61 6.80 5.55
CA PHE A 289 -9.53 6.79 6.54
C PHE A 289 -8.18 7.09 5.91
N LEU A 290 -7.87 6.51 4.75
CA LEU A 290 -6.64 6.81 4.00
C LEU A 290 -6.55 8.29 3.59
N ARG A 291 -7.65 8.90 3.12
CA ARG A 291 -7.70 10.35 2.83
C ARG A 291 -7.45 11.20 4.06
N GLN A 292 -8.04 10.82 5.21
CA GLN A 292 -7.81 11.52 6.46
C GLN A 292 -6.35 11.38 6.90
N TYR A 293 -5.78 10.19 6.79
CA TYR A 293 -4.38 9.92 7.11
C TYR A 293 -3.44 10.76 6.23
N ARG A 294 -3.58 10.70 4.90
CA ARG A 294 -2.81 11.54 3.95
C ARG A 294 -2.92 13.02 4.30
N LYS A 295 -4.12 13.51 4.59
CA LYS A 295 -4.36 14.92 4.96
C LYS A 295 -3.58 15.34 6.21
N ASP A 296 -3.42 14.44 7.18
CA ASP A 296 -2.68 14.70 8.41
C ASP A 296 -1.16 14.57 8.19
N ASP A 297 -0.74 13.59 7.40
CA ASP A 297 0.65 13.38 6.99
C ASP A 297 1.21 14.55 6.19
N LEU A 298 0.45 15.09 5.23
CA LEU A 298 0.84 16.28 4.46
C LEU A 298 1.01 17.55 5.31
N ARG A 299 0.69 17.51 6.61
CA ARG A 299 0.98 18.57 7.58
C ARG A 299 2.12 18.22 8.53
N ASN A 300 2.21 16.95 8.92
CA ASN A 300 3.01 16.55 10.09
C ASN A 300 4.18 15.63 9.75
N TYR A 301 4.15 14.98 8.59
CA TYR A 301 5.15 14.01 8.15
C TYR A 301 5.82 14.46 6.85
N LEU A 302 7.08 14.87 6.97
CA LEU A 302 7.85 15.44 5.86
C LEU A 302 8.05 14.47 4.68
N PRO A 303 8.30 13.16 4.88
CA PRO A 303 8.40 12.21 3.77
C PRO A 303 7.14 12.20 2.89
N SER A 304 5.94 12.11 3.46
CA SER A 304 4.68 12.19 2.69
C SER A 304 4.51 13.57 2.04
N THR A 305 4.87 14.65 2.74
CA THR A 305 4.84 16.02 2.18
C THR A 305 5.74 16.20 0.95
N GLN A 306 6.88 15.54 0.93
CA GLN A 306 7.84 15.59 -0.17
C GLN A 306 7.36 14.74 -1.36
N ALA A 307 6.87 13.53 -1.08
CA ALA A 307 6.79 12.46 -2.06
C ALA A 307 5.38 12.11 -2.55
N ALA A 308 4.30 12.49 -1.83
CA ALA A 308 2.93 12.10 -2.22
C ALA A 308 2.51 12.54 -3.64
N TYR A 309 3.17 13.57 -4.19
CA TYR A 309 2.94 14.07 -5.53
C TYR A 309 4.25 14.13 -6.31
N THR A 310 4.18 13.80 -7.60
CA THR A 310 5.31 13.89 -8.54
C THR A 310 5.53 15.33 -8.96
N ILE A 311 6.63 15.93 -8.50
CA ILE A 311 7.07 17.25 -8.93
C ILE A 311 7.80 17.12 -10.27
N LEU A 312 7.24 17.70 -11.31
CA LEU A 312 7.86 17.70 -12.64
C LEU A 312 8.97 18.74 -12.74
N LYS A 313 9.86 18.57 -13.71
CA LYS A 313 10.87 19.58 -14.06
C LYS A 313 10.45 20.31 -15.33
N GLN A 314 10.41 21.63 -15.27
CA GLN A 314 10.10 22.46 -16.44
C GLN A 314 11.30 22.47 -17.41
N ILE A 315 10.99 22.37 -18.71
CA ILE A 315 12.01 22.45 -19.77
C ILE A 315 12.43 23.91 -19.94
N GLU A 316 13.74 24.15 -19.96
CA GLU A 316 14.30 25.48 -20.12
C GLU A 316 13.78 26.16 -21.39
N GLY A 317 13.37 27.43 -21.28
CA GLY A 317 12.82 28.20 -22.39
C GLY A 317 11.36 27.87 -22.75
N SER A 318 10.65 27.09 -21.94
CA SER A 318 9.22 26.80 -22.14
C SER A 318 8.42 26.96 -20.85
N GLU A 319 7.24 27.58 -20.95
CA GLU A 319 6.32 27.72 -19.81
C GLU A 319 5.41 26.50 -19.63
N THR A 320 5.17 25.73 -20.69
CA THR A 320 4.17 24.66 -20.72
C THR A 320 4.75 23.26 -20.86
N ARG A 321 6.07 23.13 -21.09
CA ARG A 321 6.73 21.83 -21.25
C ARG A 321 7.42 21.37 -19.98
N PHE A 322 7.23 20.09 -19.68
CA PHE A 322 7.75 19.44 -18.48
C PHE A 322 8.29 18.05 -18.80
N GLU A 323 9.28 17.60 -18.03
CA GLU A 323 9.76 16.22 -17.99
C GLU A 323 9.54 15.65 -16.58
N VAL A 324 9.27 14.35 -16.47
CA VAL A 324 9.45 13.67 -15.19
C VAL A 324 10.95 13.52 -14.93
N PRO A 325 11.48 13.97 -13.78
CA PRO A 325 12.88 13.74 -13.46
C PRO A 325 13.18 12.24 -13.42
N VAL A 326 14.28 11.80 -14.04
CA VAL A 326 14.57 10.37 -14.25
C VAL A 326 14.61 9.56 -12.95
N HIS A 327 14.99 10.19 -11.83
CA HIS A 327 15.07 9.54 -10.53
C HIS A 327 13.69 9.25 -9.90
N ILE A 328 12.64 9.95 -10.32
CA ILE A 328 11.24 9.72 -9.90
C ILE A 328 10.33 9.36 -11.09
N ALA A 329 10.92 9.01 -12.24
CA ALA A 329 10.19 8.34 -13.31
C ALA A 329 9.65 7.01 -12.76
N PRO A 330 8.37 6.68 -13.02
CA PRO A 330 7.78 5.49 -12.44
C PRO A 330 8.56 4.26 -12.88
N GLU A 331 8.83 3.36 -11.94
CA GLU A 331 9.29 2.01 -12.22
C GLU A 331 8.16 1.11 -12.74
N GLU A 332 8.45 -0.17 -12.91
CA GLU A 332 7.49 -1.18 -13.38
C GLU A 332 6.24 -1.24 -12.47
N TYR A 333 5.07 -0.94 -13.04
CA TYR A 333 3.76 -0.82 -12.38
C TYR A 333 3.68 0.19 -11.23
N ALA A 334 4.74 0.97 -11.03
CA ALA A 334 4.72 2.16 -10.20
C ALA A 334 4.10 3.32 -10.98
N TYR A 335 3.77 4.41 -10.31
CA TYR A 335 3.04 5.52 -10.93
C TYR A 335 3.58 6.89 -10.53
N SER A 336 3.33 7.88 -11.37
CA SER A 336 3.39 9.31 -11.06
C SER A 336 1.98 9.78 -10.75
N LEU A 337 1.85 10.59 -9.69
CA LEU A 337 0.62 11.28 -9.33
C LEU A 337 0.85 12.79 -9.46
N ILE A 338 0.26 13.42 -10.48
CA ILE A 338 0.51 14.81 -10.82
C ILE A 338 -0.78 15.63 -10.63
N PRO A 339 -0.92 16.36 -9.51
CA PRO A 339 -1.97 17.37 -9.39
C PRO A 339 -1.83 18.44 -10.46
N LEU A 340 -2.95 18.80 -11.09
CA LEU A 340 -3.02 19.85 -12.11
C LEU A 340 -3.86 21.01 -11.57
N HIS A 341 -3.20 22.15 -11.34
CA HIS A 341 -3.82 23.37 -10.84
C HIS A 341 -4.33 24.19 -12.02
N ILE A 342 -5.66 24.33 -12.10
CA ILE A 342 -6.31 25.09 -13.17
C ILE A 342 -5.84 26.54 -13.13
N THR A 343 -5.40 27.05 -14.28
CA THR A 343 -4.96 28.45 -14.44
C THR A 343 -5.98 29.30 -15.21
N ASP A 344 -6.84 28.66 -16.00
CA ASP A 344 -7.84 29.32 -16.82
C ASP A 344 -9.06 28.41 -16.98
N ASP A 345 -10.17 28.76 -16.32
CA ASP A 345 -11.43 28.01 -16.37
C ASP A 345 -12.15 28.13 -17.72
N SER A 346 -11.66 28.97 -18.63
CA SER A 346 -12.25 29.13 -19.98
C SER A 346 -11.76 28.09 -20.98
N CYS A 347 -10.80 27.24 -20.60
CA CYS A 347 -10.24 26.19 -21.44
C CYS A 347 -10.19 24.84 -20.73
N SER A 348 -10.41 23.76 -21.48
CA SER A 348 -10.11 22.39 -21.04
C SER A 348 -8.63 22.26 -20.68
N VAL A 349 -8.32 21.36 -19.75
CA VAL A 349 -6.91 21.00 -19.52
C VAL A 349 -6.47 20.05 -20.61
N ILE A 350 -5.47 20.44 -21.39
CA ILE A 350 -4.95 19.65 -22.53
C ILE A 350 -3.53 19.21 -22.21
N VAL A 351 -3.25 17.91 -22.35
CA VAL A 351 -1.94 17.31 -22.16
C VAL A 351 -1.50 16.61 -23.44
N LYS A 352 -0.35 16.99 -23.96
CA LYS A 352 0.42 16.14 -24.88
C LYS A 352 1.40 15.29 -24.09
N PHE A 353 1.21 13.98 -24.15
CA PHE A 353 2.12 12.98 -23.59
C PHE A 353 3.10 12.49 -24.66
N LYS A 354 4.37 12.31 -24.29
CA LYS A 354 5.36 11.58 -25.09
C LYS A 354 6.30 10.74 -24.23
N GLY A 355 6.30 9.42 -24.42
CA GLY A 355 7.16 8.47 -23.70
C GLY A 355 8.55 8.29 -24.32
N GLN A 356 9.58 8.15 -23.49
CA GLN A 356 10.98 7.96 -23.90
C GLN A 356 11.28 6.50 -24.27
N THR A 357 10.93 6.06 -25.47
CA THR A 357 11.09 4.63 -25.88
C THR A 357 12.53 4.16 -26.04
N ALA A 358 13.49 5.08 -26.14
CA ALA A 358 14.91 4.74 -26.26
C ALA A 358 15.57 4.35 -24.93
N ILE A 359 14.85 4.52 -23.81
CA ILE A 359 15.39 4.32 -22.45
C ILE A 359 15.72 2.85 -22.15
N ASN A 360 14.85 1.94 -22.58
CA ASN A 360 15.00 0.49 -22.45
C ASN A 360 14.04 -0.21 -23.41
N ASP A 361 14.28 -1.49 -23.69
CA ASP A 361 13.50 -2.25 -24.66
C ASP A 361 12.08 -2.60 -24.21
N HIS A 362 11.78 -2.42 -22.92
CA HIS A 362 10.49 -2.76 -22.29
C HIS A 362 9.52 -1.58 -22.21
N ALA A 363 9.96 -0.39 -22.62
CA ALA A 363 9.27 0.88 -22.43
C ALA A 363 7.81 0.86 -22.91
N GLY A 364 6.89 1.17 -21.99
CA GLY A 364 5.46 1.35 -22.23
C GLY A 364 4.82 2.08 -21.05
N TRP A 365 3.61 2.61 -21.28
CA TRP A 365 2.90 3.45 -20.30
C TRP A 365 1.41 3.15 -20.26
N ARG A 366 0.80 3.54 -19.14
CA ARG A 366 -0.63 3.83 -19.03
C ARG A 366 -0.84 5.20 -18.42
N TYR A 367 -1.76 5.99 -18.95
CA TYR A 367 -2.05 7.31 -18.41
C TYR A 367 -3.47 7.77 -18.69
N GLY A 368 -3.89 8.82 -17.99
CA GLY A 368 -5.27 9.27 -17.91
C GLY A 368 -5.49 10.24 -16.75
N PHE A 369 -6.62 10.92 -16.80
CA PHE A 369 -7.04 11.90 -15.80
C PHE A 369 -7.93 11.29 -14.71
N VAL A 370 -7.85 11.89 -13.54
CA VAL A 370 -8.70 11.59 -12.39
C VAL A 370 -9.23 12.91 -11.83
N THR A 371 -10.51 12.96 -11.50
CA THR A 371 -11.13 14.13 -10.84
C THR A 371 -11.79 13.75 -9.53
N ALA A 372 -11.81 14.71 -8.61
CA ALA A 372 -12.42 14.55 -7.30
C ALA A 372 -13.23 15.79 -6.91
N HIS A 373 -14.18 15.55 -6.02
CA HIS A 373 -14.97 16.58 -5.35
C HIS A 373 -14.14 17.28 -4.25
N PRO A 374 -14.63 18.40 -3.68
CA PRO A 374 -13.91 19.15 -2.64
C PRO A 374 -13.61 18.36 -1.36
N ASP A 375 -14.36 17.29 -1.09
CA ASP A 375 -14.11 16.38 0.04
C ASP A 375 -13.06 15.29 -0.26
N GLY A 376 -12.51 15.28 -1.47
CA GLY A 376 -11.52 14.34 -1.98
C GLY A 376 -12.10 13.02 -2.47
N THR A 377 -13.42 12.82 -2.45
CA THR A 377 -14.02 11.63 -3.09
C THR A 377 -13.90 11.70 -4.60
N ILE A 378 -13.62 10.58 -5.25
CA ILE A 378 -13.51 10.52 -6.71
C ILE A 378 -14.86 10.85 -7.34
N SER A 379 -14.83 11.73 -8.34
CA SER A 379 -15.95 11.97 -9.24
C SER A 379 -15.91 11.01 -10.42
N ARG A 380 -14.78 11.02 -11.17
CA ARG A 380 -14.65 10.24 -12.42
C ARG A 380 -13.20 10.00 -12.83
N TYR A 381 -13.04 8.93 -13.60
CA TYR A 381 -11.82 8.55 -14.29
C TYR A 381 -11.97 8.80 -15.80
N SER A 382 -10.89 9.21 -16.47
CA SER A 382 -10.85 9.18 -17.94
C SER A 382 -10.71 7.76 -18.49
N ASP A 383 -10.76 7.64 -19.82
CA ASP A 383 -10.22 6.48 -20.53
C ASP A 383 -8.75 6.21 -20.19
N ILE A 384 -8.34 4.96 -20.40
CA ILE A 384 -6.96 4.49 -20.23
C ILE A 384 -6.24 4.63 -21.57
N TYR A 385 -5.17 5.43 -21.60
CA TYR A 385 -4.34 5.63 -22.78
C TYR A 385 -3.03 4.86 -22.67
N SER A 386 -2.53 4.36 -23.81
CA SER A 386 -1.26 3.62 -23.91
C SER A 386 -0.37 4.06 -25.07
N ASP A 387 -0.81 5.07 -25.83
CA ASP A 387 -0.08 5.59 -26.99
C ASP A 387 1.24 6.22 -26.53
N ILE A 388 2.32 5.97 -27.30
CA ILE A 388 3.65 6.58 -27.04
C ILE A 388 3.60 8.10 -27.17
N VAL A 389 2.77 8.61 -28.07
CA VAL A 389 2.53 10.05 -28.27
C VAL A 389 1.03 10.28 -28.40
N LYS A 390 0.46 11.17 -27.58
CA LYS A 390 -0.96 11.50 -27.65
C LYS A 390 -1.26 12.88 -27.10
N GLU A 391 -2.29 13.52 -27.65
CA GLU A 391 -2.91 14.71 -27.08
C GLU A 391 -4.28 14.32 -26.52
N ILE A 392 -4.50 14.56 -25.23
CA ILE A 392 -5.72 14.26 -24.49
C ILE A 392 -6.18 15.53 -23.77
N PHE A 393 -7.49 15.69 -23.55
CA PHE A 393 -8.02 16.83 -22.80
C PHE A 393 -9.04 16.40 -21.76
N PHE A 394 -9.24 17.21 -20.73
CA PHE A 394 -10.24 16.93 -19.71
C PHE A 394 -10.86 18.22 -19.18
N ASP A 395 -12.17 18.20 -19.02
CA ASP A 395 -12.94 19.28 -18.43
C ASP A 395 -13.31 18.94 -16.98
N LEU A 396 -13.40 19.95 -16.13
CA LEU A 396 -14.06 19.81 -14.83
C LEU A 396 -15.59 19.95 -15.02
N GLU A 397 -16.35 19.18 -14.27
CA GLU A 397 -17.82 19.17 -14.29
C GLU A 397 -18.41 19.40 -12.89
N GLY A 398 -19.56 20.06 -12.83
CA GLY A 398 -20.31 20.21 -11.58
C GLY A 398 -19.52 20.96 -10.50
N ASP A 399 -19.26 20.29 -9.38
CA ASP A 399 -18.51 20.79 -8.23
C ASP A 399 -17.08 20.22 -8.11
N GLU A 400 -16.58 19.52 -9.14
CA GLU A 400 -15.19 19.04 -9.18
C GLU A 400 -14.20 20.21 -9.03
N ASP A 401 -13.24 20.09 -8.11
CA ASP A 401 -12.20 21.11 -7.85
C ASP A 401 -10.77 20.55 -7.85
N GLN A 402 -10.63 19.25 -8.08
CA GLN A 402 -9.36 18.55 -8.11
C GLN A 402 -9.22 17.78 -9.43
N LEU A 403 -8.09 17.97 -10.10
CA LEU A 403 -7.69 17.24 -11.30
C LEU A 403 -6.29 16.67 -11.13
N PHE A 404 -6.11 15.41 -11.51
CA PHE A 404 -4.82 14.74 -11.52
C PHE A 404 -4.56 14.11 -12.87
N LEU A 405 -3.31 14.12 -13.32
CA LEU A 405 -2.81 13.20 -14.33
C LEU A 405 -2.07 12.07 -13.61
N VAL A 406 -2.47 10.83 -13.88
CA VAL A 406 -1.80 9.63 -13.36
C VAL A 406 -1.09 8.93 -14.50
N VAL A 407 0.21 8.67 -14.36
CA VAL A 407 1.03 7.98 -15.37
C VAL A 407 1.72 6.77 -14.73
N MET A 408 1.53 5.58 -15.26
CA MET A 408 2.13 4.34 -14.76
C MET A 408 3.16 3.79 -15.76
N GLY A 409 4.30 3.31 -15.25
CA GLY A 409 5.24 2.51 -16.03
C GLY A 409 4.62 1.15 -16.34
N ALA A 410 4.47 0.81 -17.61
CA ALA A 410 3.72 -0.37 -18.04
C ALA A 410 4.50 -1.16 -19.10
N PRO A 411 5.30 -2.16 -18.71
CA PRO A 411 6.09 -2.96 -19.64
C PRO A 411 5.24 -3.46 -20.82
N LYS A 412 5.72 -3.26 -22.05
CA LYS A 412 4.95 -3.64 -23.26
C LYS A 412 4.98 -5.13 -23.55
N ASP A 413 5.95 -5.84 -22.99
CA ASP A 413 6.26 -7.23 -23.30
C ASP A 413 5.96 -8.19 -22.15
N ASN A 414 6.60 -8.02 -20.98
CA ASN A 414 6.44 -8.86 -19.80
C ASN A 414 6.78 -8.12 -18.50
N ILE A 415 6.36 -8.69 -17.37
CA ILE A 415 6.88 -8.34 -16.04
C ILE A 415 8.38 -8.64 -16.02
N GLN A 416 9.20 -7.63 -15.75
CA GLN A 416 10.66 -7.71 -15.76
C GLN A 416 11.22 -8.07 -14.39
N THR A 417 10.47 -7.87 -13.31
CA THR A 417 10.91 -8.18 -11.95
C THR A 417 11.37 -9.64 -11.82
N ASN A 418 12.63 -9.84 -11.46
CA ASN A 418 13.31 -11.11 -11.27
C ASN A 418 14.52 -10.95 -10.33
N LYS A 419 15.26 -12.05 -10.07
CA LYS A 419 16.40 -12.06 -9.13
C LYS A 419 17.55 -11.07 -9.44
N ASN A 420 17.58 -10.46 -10.62
CA ASN A 420 18.60 -9.50 -11.06
C ASN A 420 18.16 -8.05 -10.96
N ASN A 421 16.88 -7.78 -10.70
CA ASN A 421 16.25 -6.46 -10.63
C ASN A 421 15.05 -6.45 -9.66
N ASP A 422 15.08 -7.29 -8.63
CA ASP A 422 14.14 -7.22 -7.52
C ASP A 422 14.57 -6.13 -6.53
N THR A 423 13.70 -5.85 -5.57
CA THR A 423 13.89 -4.80 -4.56
C THR A 423 15.26 -4.80 -3.87
N TRP A 424 15.91 -5.96 -3.74
CA TRP A 424 17.26 -6.11 -3.14
C TRP A 424 18.41 -5.59 -4.01
N LYS A 425 18.13 -5.21 -5.26
CA LYS A 425 19.11 -4.69 -6.21
C LYS A 425 19.14 -3.18 -6.25
N GLY A 426 18.06 -2.54 -5.82
CA GLY A 426 17.91 -1.09 -5.74
C GLY A 426 17.87 -0.40 -7.09
N TYR A 427 17.84 0.92 -7.01
CA TYR A 427 17.63 1.88 -8.10
C TYR A 427 18.32 1.52 -9.43
N PRO A 428 19.64 1.19 -9.45
CA PRO A 428 20.34 1.02 -10.72
C PRO A 428 19.87 -0.20 -11.50
N LYS A 429 19.14 -1.13 -10.86
CA LYS A 429 18.66 -2.35 -11.51
C LYS A 429 17.17 -2.33 -11.84
N HIS A 430 16.42 -1.34 -11.37
CA HIS A 430 14.99 -1.23 -11.68
C HIS A 430 14.77 -0.43 -12.97
N PHE A 431 13.95 -0.98 -13.87
CA PHE A 431 13.57 -0.30 -15.09
C PHE A 431 12.64 0.87 -14.79
N ARG A 432 13.00 2.06 -15.27
CA ARG A 432 12.20 3.29 -15.17
C ARG A 432 11.63 3.71 -16.51
N TYR A 433 10.49 4.41 -16.49
CA TYR A 433 9.71 4.75 -17.67
C TYR A 433 9.52 6.28 -17.81
N PRO A 434 10.57 7.04 -18.17
CA PRO A 434 10.51 8.50 -18.28
C PRO A 434 9.65 8.99 -19.47
N TYR A 435 9.10 10.18 -19.33
CA TYR A 435 8.22 10.83 -20.31
C TYR A 435 8.30 12.36 -20.21
N GLU A 436 7.79 13.02 -21.24
CA GLU A 436 7.60 14.47 -21.28
C GLU A 436 6.14 14.84 -21.52
N LEU A 437 5.75 16.00 -21.00
CA LEU A 437 4.42 16.58 -21.11
C LEU A 437 4.49 17.99 -21.72
N ASN A 438 3.46 18.35 -22.49
CA ASN A 438 3.12 19.74 -22.77
C ASN A 438 1.70 19.99 -22.25
N ILE A 439 1.52 20.96 -21.35
CA ILE A 439 0.29 21.15 -20.58
C ILE A 439 -0.28 22.55 -20.84
N ILE A 440 -1.55 22.62 -21.23
CA ILE A 440 -2.32 23.86 -21.41
C ILE A 440 -3.56 23.83 -20.51
N GLY A 441 -3.96 24.98 -19.98
CA GLY A 441 -5.14 25.14 -19.11
C GLY A 441 -4.87 24.88 -17.62
N ALA A 442 -3.72 24.28 -17.30
CA ALA A 442 -3.28 24.03 -15.93
C ALA A 442 -1.76 24.02 -15.81
N VAL A 443 -1.27 24.10 -14.57
CA VAL A 443 0.14 23.89 -14.22
C VAL A 443 0.27 22.74 -13.21
N PRO A 444 1.35 21.94 -13.27
CA PRO A 444 1.57 20.85 -12.32
C PRO A 444 1.95 21.37 -10.93
N GLU A 445 1.81 20.52 -9.91
CA GLU A 445 2.28 20.79 -8.54
C GLU A 445 3.73 21.31 -8.53
N GLY A 446 3.97 22.40 -7.80
CA GLY A 446 5.25 23.12 -7.77
C GLY A 446 5.32 24.33 -8.71
N PHE A 447 4.34 24.51 -9.59
CA PHE A 447 4.29 25.62 -10.57
C PHE A 447 3.05 26.50 -10.44
N GLN A 448 2.10 26.16 -9.56
CA GLN A 448 1.01 27.07 -9.17
C GLN A 448 1.55 28.32 -8.45
N GLU A 449 0.68 29.28 -8.18
CA GLU A 449 1.04 30.45 -7.36
C GLU A 449 1.73 30.03 -6.07
N ALA A 450 2.90 30.62 -5.79
CA ALA A 450 3.75 30.25 -4.66
C ALA A 450 3.00 30.27 -3.32
N ALA A 451 2.01 31.15 -3.13
CA ALA A 451 1.19 31.20 -1.92
C ALA A 451 0.35 29.92 -1.71
N LYS A 452 -0.13 29.28 -2.79
CA LYS A 452 -0.96 28.06 -2.76
C LYS A 452 -0.15 26.79 -2.61
N PHE A 453 1.10 26.76 -3.08
CA PHE A 453 1.99 25.60 -2.93
C PHE A 453 2.23 25.26 -1.45
N ARG A 454 1.92 24.02 -1.04
CA ARG A 454 2.02 23.51 0.34
C ARG A 454 1.53 24.52 1.41
N ALA A 455 0.42 25.20 1.14
CA ALA A 455 -0.09 26.28 1.99
C ALA A 455 -0.36 25.84 3.45
N GLN A 456 -0.65 24.55 3.67
CA GLN A 456 -0.87 23.99 5.00
C GLN A 456 0.33 24.13 5.95
N LEU A 457 1.56 24.23 5.42
CA LEU A 457 2.80 24.36 6.19
C LEU A 457 3.13 25.82 6.56
N LYS A 458 2.44 26.80 5.94
CA LYS A 458 2.77 28.23 6.08
C LYS A 458 2.09 28.85 7.29
N GLN A 459 2.49 28.40 8.47
CA GLN A 459 1.99 28.89 9.75
C GLN A 459 3.02 29.83 10.39
N ASN A 460 2.57 31.01 10.86
CA ASN A 460 3.38 31.95 11.65
C ASN A 460 4.78 32.25 11.04
N GLY A 461 4.80 32.94 9.90
CA GLY A 461 6.03 33.25 9.17
C GLY A 461 5.86 34.44 8.23
N ALA A 462 6.89 34.70 7.42
CA ALA A 462 6.92 35.75 6.42
C ALA A 462 7.73 35.33 5.19
N LEU A 463 7.60 36.08 4.09
CA LEU A 463 8.41 35.86 2.89
C LEU A 463 9.81 36.45 3.08
N HIS A 464 10.84 35.71 2.65
CA HIS A 464 12.23 36.18 2.67
C HIS A 464 12.46 37.26 1.59
N ALA A 465 13.17 38.34 1.94
CA ALA A 465 13.39 39.46 1.02
C ALA A 465 14.23 39.07 -0.21
N ASN A 466 15.11 38.08 -0.07
CA ASN A 466 15.90 37.54 -1.17
C ASN A 466 15.28 36.21 -1.65
N GLY A 467 14.51 36.28 -2.74
CA GLY A 467 13.87 35.14 -3.43
C GLY A 467 12.38 34.95 -3.16
N GLY A 468 11.84 35.43 -2.03
CA GLY A 468 10.40 35.43 -1.76
C GLY A 468 9.83 34.14 -1.18
N GLY A 469 10.66 33.15 -0.80
CA GLY A 469 10.20 31.92 -0.15
C GLY A 469 9.75 32.09 1.30
N TRP A 470 9.05 31.09 1.83
CA TRP A 470 8.44 31.16 3.16
C TRP A 470 9.45 30.85 4.28
N VAL A 471 9.48 31.69 5.31
CA VAL A 471 10.33 31.51 6.50
C VAL A 471 9.46 31.58 7.76
N ALA A 472 9.47 30.52 8.56
CA ALA A 472 8.79 30.48 9.85
C ALA A 472 9.44 31.43 10.87
N ASN A 473 8.65 32.05 11.74
CA ASN A 473 9.12 33.03 12.74
C ASN A 473 10.15 32.48 13.74
N GLY A 474 10.22 31.15 13.91
CA GLY A 474 11.22 30.50 14.75
C GLY A 474 12.62 30.41 14.11
N SER A 475 12.73 30.71 12.81
CA SER A 475 13.97 30.58 12.05
C SER A 475 14.70 31.91 11.89
N ASN A 476 16.04 31.87 11.93
CA ASN A 476 16.93 33.00 11.63
C ASN A 476 17.59 32.76 10.27
N VAL A 477 17.24 33.57 9.28
CA VAL A 477 17.76 33.46 7.91
C VAL A 477 18.41 34.78 7.52
N ALA A 478 19.70 34.76 7.21
CA ALA A 478 20.44 35.97 6.83
C ALA A 478 19.99 36.51 5.47
N SER A 479 20.05 37.84 5.29
CA SER A 479 19.64 38.50 4.04
C SER A 479 20.46 38.09 2.80
N THR A 480 21.64 37.50 3.00
CA THR A 480 22.50 36.97 1.93
C THR A 480 22.02 35.62 1.39
N VAL A 481 21.23 34.88 2.17
CA VAL A 481 20.65 33.59 1.77
C VAL A 481 19.59 33.83 0.70
N TYR A 482 19.56 33.01 -0.34
CA TYR A 482 18.47 32.99 -1.32
C TYR A 482 17.45 31.93 -0.92
N VAL A 483 16.17 32.31 -0.81
CA VAL A 483 15.05 31.38 -0.57
C VAL A 483 14.04 31.57 -1.69
N GLY A 484 13.99 30.63 -2.64
CA GLY A 484 13.14 30.69 -3.83
C GLY A 484 11.64 30.73 -3.49
N PRO A 485 10.77 31.21 -4.40
CA PRO A 485 9.37 31.49 -4.09
C PRO A 485 8.59 30.29 -3.53
N HIS A 486 8.91 29.07 -3.98
CA HIS A 486 8.27 27.82 -3.54
C HIS A 486 9.07 27.08 -2.47
N ALA A 487 10.26 27.57 -2.11
CA ALA A 487 11.09 26.98 -1.06
C ALA A 487 10.60 27.41 0.34
N MET A 488 10.87 26.58 1.34
CA MET A 488 10.40 26.79 2.71
C MET A 488 11.48 26.55 3.77
N VAL A 489 11.54 27.44 4.76
CA VAL A 489 12.33 27.30 5.98
C VAL A 489 11.38 27.21 7.17
N LEU A 490 11.38 26.06 7.85
CA LEU A 490 10.45 25.75 8.94
C LEU A 490 11.18 25.53 10.27
N GLY A 491 10.40 25.52 11.36
CA GLY A 491 10.90 25.25 12.71
C GLY A 491 11.89 26.30 13.21
N ASN A 492 12.96 25.83 13.87
CA ASN A 492 14.00 26.65 14.48
C ASN A 492 15.32 26.58 13.70
N SER A 493 15.29 26.94 12.42
CA SER A 493 16.46 26.88 11.54
C SER A 493 17.36 28.11 11.69
N ASN A 494 18.67 27.95 11.50
CA ASN A 494 19.63 29.05 11.46
C ASN A 494 20.47 28.93 10.17
N ILE A 495 20.32 29.90 9.27
CA ILE A 495 20.85 29.83 7.91
C ILE A 495 21.61 31.12 7.59
N SER A 496 22.88 30.99 7.19
CA SER A 496 23.78 32.12 6.91
C SER A 496 24.72 31.83 5.74
N GLY A 497 25.60 32.78 5.36
CA GLY A 497 26.50 32.62 4.21
C GLY A 497 25.82 32.89 2.87
N ASN A 498 26.22 32.18 1.82
CA ASN A 498 25.71 32.27 0.45
C ASN A 498 24.73 31.13 0.11
N VAL A 499 24.12 30.52 1.13
CA VAL A 499 23.20 29.38 0.98
C VAL A 499 22.08 29.70 0.00
N ARG A 500 21.72 28.71 -0.82
CA ARG A 500 20.63 28.81 -1.80
C ARG A 500 19.63 27.68 -1.58
N LEU A 501 18.38 28.05 -1.33
CA LEU A 501 17.22 27.15 -1.31
C LEU A 501 16.42 27.43 -2.57
N GLU A 502 16.41 26.50 -3.52
CA GLU A 502 15.86 26.69 -4.86
C GLU A 502 14.67 25.76 -5.13
N ASN A 503 13.86 26.12 -6.13
CA ASN A 503 12.66 25.37 -6.53
C ASN A 503 11.70 25.11 -5.35
N THR A 504 11.45 23.85 -5.02
CA THR A 504 10.50 23.39 -3.99
C THR A 504 11.19 22.85 -2.74
N ALA A 505 12.49 23.13 -2.58
CA ALA A 505 13.30 22.69 -1.45
C ALA A 505 12.70 23.11 -0.10
N LEU A 506 12.81 22.23 0.90
CA LEU A 506 12.31 22.47 2.25
C LEU A 506 13.35 22.12 3.29
N VAL A 507 13.58 23.02 4.23
CA VAL A 507 14.46 22.76 5.39
C VAL A 507 13.73 23.01 6.70
N ARG A 508 13.99 22.18 7.72
CA ARG A 508 13.35 22.28 9.04
C ARG A 508 14.35 22.01 10.16
N ASN A 509 14.41 22.90 11.17
CA ASN A 509 15.26 22.74 12.36
C ASN A 509 16.77 22.56 12.06
N VAL A 510 17.28 23.19 11.02
CA VAL A 510 18.65 22.98 10.51
C VAL A 510 19.64 24.05 10.97
N GLN A 511 20.94 23.73 10.95
CA GLN A 511 22.02 24.73 10.92
C GLN A 511 22.71 24.66 9.55
N ILE A 512 22.61 25.73 8.74
CA ILE A 512 23.22 25.76 7.39
C ILE A 512 24.09 27.00 7.22
N SER A 513 25.30 26.83 6.69
CA SER A 513 26.21 27.96 6.38
C SER A 513 27.14 27.66 5.20
N GLY A 514 27.97 28.63 4.79
CA GLY A 514 28.86 28.47 3.63
C GLY A 514 28.14 28.72 2.31
N ASP A 515 28.38 27.87 1.32
CA ASP A 515 27.89 27.91 -0.06
C ASP A 515 26.94 26.74 -0.38
N VAL A 516 26.31 26.15 0.65
CA VAL A 516 25.38 25.01 0.52
C VAL A 516 24.23 25.32 -0.43
N ILE A 517 23.89 24.35 -1.29
CA ILE A 517 22.74 24.42 -2.19
C ILE A 517 21.76 23.31 -1.85
N VAL A 518 20.51 23.70 -1.57
CA VAL A 518 19.38 22.77 -1.47
C VAL A 518 18.40 23.11 -2.59
N LYS A 519 18.12 22.18 -3.51
CA LYS A 519 17.34 22.50 -4.72
C LYS A 519 16.40 21.37 -5.16
N ASP A 520 15.68 21.61 -6.24
CA ASP A 520 14.65 20.72 -6.78
C ASP A 520 13.53 20.47 -5.75
N ASN A 521 13.33 19.24 -5.29
CA ASN A 521 12.35 18.88 -4.25
C ASN A 521 13.04 18.26 -3.02
N ALA A 522 14.30 18.59 -2.77
CA ALA A 522 15.07 17.98 -1.70
C ALA A 522 14.69 18.54 -0.33
N PHE A 523 14.63 17.65 0.67
CA PHE A 523 14.18 17.96 2.02
C PHE A 523 15.28 17.70 3.04
N ILE A 524 15.40 18.61 4.00
CA ILE A 524 16.32 18.50 5.13
C ILE A 524 15.56 18.70 6.44
N ASP A 525 15.70 17.75 7.36
CA ASP A 525 15.13 17.83 8.70
C ASP A 525 16.20 17.61 9.76
N ARG A 526 16.54 18.67 10.50
CA ARG A 526 17.65 18.69 11.47
C ARG A 526 19.01 18.43 10.83
N GLY A 527 20.06 18.58 11.62
CA GLY A 527 21.46 18.41 11.20
C GLY A 527 22.20 19.70 10.88
N ILE A 528 23.45 19.54 10.44
CA ILE A 528 24.43 20.61 10.19
C ILE A 528 24.94 20.48 8.76
N TYR A 529 24.84 21.55 7.97
CA TYR A 529 25.23 21.54 6.56
C TYR A 529 26.15 22.74 6.29
N THR A 530 27.35 22.50 5.78
CA THR A 530 28.36 23.56 5.65
C THR A 530 29.15 23.46 4.35
N GLU A 531 29.98 24.47 4.08
CA GLU A 531 30.91 24.49 2.94
C GLU A 531 30.16 24.43 1.61
N ASN A 532 30.45 23.47 0.71
CA ASN A 532 29.88 23.40 -0.65
C ASN A 532 28.90 22.24 -0.82
N ALA A 533 28.34 21.70 0.26
CA ALA A 533 27.44 20.54 0.16
C ALA A 533 26.22 20.82 -0.75
N ILE A 534 25.81 19.82 -1.53
CA ILE A 534 24.67 19.91 -2.44
C ILE A 534 23.65 18.83 -2.10
N ILE A 535 22.42 19.25 -1.81
CA ILE A 535 21.28 18.38 -1.57
C ILE A 535 20.24 18.71 -2.63
N LYS A 536 19.96 17.78 -3.56
CA LYS A 536 19.15 18.07 -4.77
C LYS A 536 18.19 16.93 -5.09
N ASP A 537 17.47 17.05 -6.20
CA ASP A 537 16.49 16.07 -6.66
C ASP A 537 15.37 15.80 -5.61
N GLN A 538 15.13 14.54 -5.24
CA GLN A 538 14.15 14.09 -4.23
C GLN A 538 14.86 13.58 -2.96
N ALA A 539 16.12 13.97 -2.72
CA ALA A 539 16.87 13.52 -1.55
C ALA A 539 16.19 13.92 -0.23
N PHE A 540 16.26 13.05 0.78
CA PHE A 540 15.72 13.28 2.12
C PHE A 540 16.81 13.08 3.18
N SER A 541 17.24 14.18 3.82
CA SER A 541 18.32 14.19 4.80
C SER A 541 17.78 14.46 6.20
N GLU A 542 18.09 13.61 7.18
CA GLU A 542 17.61 13.75 8.56
C GLU A 542 18.73 13.60 9.60
N ASP A 543 18.90 14.55 10.51
CA ASP A 543 19.92 14.48 11.58
C ASP A 543 21.38 14.22 11.08
N ASN A 544 21.70 14.63 9.85
CA ASN A 544 23.04 14.43 9.27
C ASN A 544 23.99 15.60 9.55
N VAL A 545 25.29 15.33 9.40
CA VAL A 545 26.32 16.36 9.24
C VAL A 545 26.89 16.23 7.83
N ILE A 546 26.66 17.23 6.97
CA ILE A 546 27.14 17.22 5.58
C ILE A 546 28.01 18.43 5.29
N SER A 547 29.25 18.19 4.84
CA SER A 547 30.24 19.24 4.56
C SER A 547 31.08 18.93 3.31
N GLY A 548 32.12 19.70 3.03
CA GLY A 548 32.96 19.53 1.85
C GLY A 548 32.19 19.81 0.56
N ASN A 549 32.40 18.96 -0.44
CA ASN A 549 31.70 18.94 -1.70
C ASN A 549 30.71 17.76 -1.77
N ALA A 550 30.30 17.22 -0.61
CA ALA A 550 29.40 16.08 -0.55
C ALA A 550 28.08 16.36 -1.28
N VAL A 551 27.63 15.39 -2.05
CA VAL A 551 26.39 15.44 -2.82
C VAL A 551 25.43 14.37 -2.31
N MET A 552 24.20 14.79 -2.02
CA MET A 552 23.09 13.89 -1.78
C MET A 552 22.00 14.17 -2.81
N ASP A 553 21.59 13.16 -3.56
CA ASP A 553 20.68 13.35 -4.70
C ASP A 553 19.73 12.19 -4.99
N MET A 554 19.05 12.27 -6.14
CA MET A 554 18.07 11.30 -6.61
C MET A 554 16.99 11.05 -5.56
N ARG A 555 16.80 9.82 -5.06
CA ARG A 555 15.82 9.46 -4.02
C ARG A 555 16.50 9.02 -2.71
N ALA A 556 17.77 9.35 -2.51
CA ALA A 556 18.51 8.90 -1.34
C ALA A 556 17.85 9.38 -0.04
N LYS A 557 17.85 8.51 0.98
CA LYS A 557 17.38 8.79 2.34
C LYS A 557 18.51 8.46 3.31
N VAL A 558 19.06 9.47 3.94
CA VAL A 558 20.23 9.36 4.82
C VAL A 558 19.85 9.94 6.16
N SER A 559 20.11 9.20 7.23
CA SER A 559 19.81 9.65 8.58
C SER A 559 20.95 9.39 9.56
N PHE A 560 21.18 10.31 10.50
CA PHE A 560 22.20 10.20 11.57
C PHE A 560 23.64 9.97 11.06
N TYR A 561 23.99 10.48 9.88
CA TYR A 561 25.24 10.15 9.19
C TYR A 561 26.13 11.39 8.98
N GLN A 562 27.45 11.19 8.93
CA GLN A 562 28.44 12.21 8.55
C GLN A 562 28.92 11.97 7.12
N LEU A 563 28.67 12.94 6.23
CA LEU A 563 29.10 12.90 4.82
C LEU A 563 29.98 14.11 4.52
N SER A 564 31.18 13.89 4.01
CA SER A 564 32.13 14.98 3.72
C SER A 564 32.93 14.72 2.44
N GLY A 565 33.98 15.52 2.19
CA GLY A 565 34.85 15.33 1.03
C GLY A 565 34.10 15.41 -0.31
N ASP A 566 34.36 14.47 -1.20
CA ASP A 566 33.79 14.42 -2.57
C ASP A 566 32.80 13.26 -2.73
N ILE A 567 32.15 12.82 -1.65
CA ILE A 567 31.18 11.73 -1.69
C ILE A 567 29.90 12.10 -2.45
N GLU A 568 29.32 11.12 -3.15
CA GLU A 568 28.00 11.22 -3.76
C GLU A 568 27.12 10.05 -3.30
N VAL A 569 25.97 10.38 -2.70
CA VAL A 569 24.96 9.41 -2.25
C VAL A 569 23.65 9.69 -2.97
N GLY A 570 23.25 8.76 -3.84
CA GLY A 570 22.11 8.91 -4.74
C GLY A 570 21.29 7.64 -4.91
N GLY A 571 20.71 7.47 -6.10
CA GLY A 571 19.82 6.36 -6.42
C GLY A 571 18.64 6.28 -5.46
N ASP A 572 18.51 5.15 -4.77
CA ASP A 572 17.53 4.91 -3.70
C ASP A 572 18.21 4.40 -2.42
N VAL A 573 19.44 4.87 -2.16
CA VAL A 573 20.18 4.53 -0.95
C VAL A 573 19.34 4.89 0.29
N VAL A 574 19.23 3.95 1.22
CA VAL A 574 18.64 4.17 2.53
C VAL A 574 19.67 3.79 3.59
N VAL A 575 20.21 4.76 4.32
CA VAL A 575 21.22 4.50 5.36
C VAL A 575 20.88 5.27 6.64
N TYR A 576 21.00 4.58 7.77
CA TYR A 576 20.88 5.11 9.12
C TYR A 576 21.97 4.44 9.95
N ASN A 577 22.88 5.22 10.53
CA ASN A 577 23.86 4.73 11.51
C ASN A 577 24.58 5.93 12.15
N ASP A 578 24.53 6.07 13.48
CA ASP A 578 25.14 7.16 14.24
C ASP A 578 26.67 7.12 14.30
N GLU A 579 27.28 5.99 13.95
CA GLU A 579 28.72 5.83 13.71
C GLU A 579 29.10 6.11 12.24
N GLY A 580 28.13 6.47 11.40
CA GLY A 580 28.31 6.76 9.99
C GLY A 580 29.24 7.92 9.70
N ASP A 581 30.37 7.66 9.05
CA ASP A 581 31.32 8.66 8.58
C ASP A 581 31.92 8.24 7.22
N CYS A 582 31.71 9.06 6.18
CA CYS A 582 32.15 8.76 4.84
C CYS A 582 32.50 10.03 4.05
N ASP A 583 33.69 10.07 3.45
CA ASP A 583 34.22 11.26 2.78
C ASP A 583 34.49 11.06 1.27
N ASN A 584 34.19 9.88 0.73
CA ASN A 584 34.53 9.53 -0.64
C ASN A 584 33.60 8.47 -1.26
N GLY A 585 33.58 8.43 -2.58
CA GLY A 585 32.92 7.40 -3.39
C GLY A 585 31.55 7.83 -3.92
N VAL A 586 30.99 7.01 -4.82
CA VAL A 586 29.68 7.22 -5.45
C VAL A 586 28.80 6.01 -5.18
N TYR A 587 27.64 6.22 -4.54
CA TYR A 587 26.74 5.14 -4.11
C TYR A 587 25.32 5.40 -4.61
N TYR A 588 24.84 4.57 -5.54
CA TYR A 588 23.45 4.60 -6.02
C TYR A 588 22.64 3.37 -5.64
N ARG A 589 23.28 2.42 -4.96
CA ARG A 589 22.65 1.18 -4.53
C ARG A 589 22.53 1.20 -3.03
N MET A 590 21.30 1.01 -2.60
CA MET A 590 20.87 0.55 -1.29
C MET A 590 21.89 -0.25 -0.47
N THR A 591 22.18 0.28 0.72
CA THR A 591 22.62 -0.47 1.90
C THR A 591 21.37 -0.88 2.69
N ASN A 592 21.35 -2.08 3.28
CA ASN A 592 20.16 -2.61 3.93
C ASN A 592 19.89 -1.86 5.25
N TYR A 593 18.82 -1.06 5.30
CA TYR A 593 18.45 -0.22 6.46
C TYR A 593 18.29 -1.02 7.76
N TYR A 594 17.72 -2.24 7.70
CA TYR A 594 17.52 -3.06 8.91
C TYR A 594 18.81 -3.68 9.46
N GLU A 595 19.86 -3.74 8.65
CA GLU A 595 21.14 -4.29 9.07
C GLU A 595 22.03 -3.24 9.76
N ASN A 596 21.60 -1.97 9.79
CA ASN A 596 22.37 -0.84 10.34
C ASN A 596 23.78 -0.76 9.70
N ASN A 597 23.88 -1.11 8.41
CA ASN A 597 25.15 -1.16 7.70
C ASN A 597 25.68 0.24 7.37
N LEU A 598 27.00 0.41 7.49
CA LEU A 598 27.71 1.58 7.01
C LEU A 598 27.84 1.56 5.48
N LEU A 599 27.96 2.75 4.89
CA LEU A 599 28.48 2.89 3.52
C LEU A 599 29.90 2.34 3.48
N GLU A 600 30.30 1.72 2.35
CA GLU A 600 31.59 1.05 2.28
C GLU A 600 32.79 2.01 2.29
N CYS A 601 32.60 3.27 1.90
CA CYS A 601 33.64 4.32 1.89
C CYS A 601 34.93 3.88 1.18
N ASP A 602 34.77 3.11 0.10
CA ASP A 602 35.81 2.33 -0.56
C ASP A 602 36.40 3.00 -1.81
N ASN A 603 36.19 4.31 -1.96
CA ASN A 603 36.53 5.11 -3.15
C ASN A 603 35.87 4.58 -4.43
N ARG A 604 34.69 3.97 -4.32
CA ARG A 604 33.89 3.52 -5.47
C ARG A 604 33.63 4.65 -6.44
N THR A 605 33.87 4.40 -7.72
CA THR A 605 33.65 5.34 -8.81
C THR A 605 32.23 5.21 -9.40
N ALA A 606 31.80 6.22 -10.15
CA ALA A 606 30.50 6.22 -10.82
C ALA A 606 30.31 5.06 -11.83
N ASP A 607 31.39 4.55 -12.43
CA ASP A 607 31.36 3.42 -13.39
C ASP A 607 31.35 2.04 -12.73
N HIS A 608 31.36 1.98 -11.40
CA HIS A 608 31.30 0.71 -10.66
C HIS A 608 30.06 -0.11 -11.05
N PRO A 609 30.15 -1.46 -11.21
CA PRO A 609 29.04 -2.29 -11.67
C PRO A 609 27.74 -2.19 -10.85
N GLN A 610 27.87 -1.84 -9.56
CA GLN A 610 26.70 -1.62 -8.70
C GLN A 610 25.95 -0.32 -9.03
N ASN A 611 26.65 0.70 -9.52
CA ASN A 611 26.07 1.99 -9.95
C ASN A 611 25.56 1.94 -11.39
N LYS A 612 25.95 0.90 -12.17
CA LYS A 612 25.53 0.76 -13.56
C LYS A 612 24.01 0.65 -13.67
N ASP A 613 23.41 1.65 -14.30
CA ASP A 613 21.98 1.72 -14.56
C ASP A 613 21.54 0.72 -15.65
N VAL A 614 20.39 0.07 -15.47
CA VAL A 614 19.72 -0.77 -16.49
C VAL A 614 19.04 0.06 -17.57
N ASN A 615 18.69 1.31 -17.24
CA ASN A 615 18.21 2.28 -18.20
C ASN A 615 19.37 2.91 -18.96
N GLY A 616 19.23 3.06 -20.27
CA GLY A 616 20.14 3.81 -21.11
C GLY A 616 19.99 5.33 -20.91
N SER A 617 20.90 6.10 -21.52
CA SER A 617 20.73 7.56 -21.60
C SER A 617 19.73 7.92 -22.70
N TYR A 618 19.03 9.03 -22.51
CA TYR A 618 18.13 9.62 -23.49
C TYR A 618 18.32 11.14 -23.56
N SER A 619 17.79 11.75 -24.61
CA SER A 619 17.77 13.19 -24.83
C SER A 619 16.35 13.72 -24.75
N GLN A 620 16.21 14.97 -24.32
CA GLN A 620 14.94 15.68 -24.37
C GLN A 620 14.39 15.75 -25.80
N PHE A 621 13.07 15.69 -25.93
CA PHE A 621 12.39 15.85 -27.20
C PHE A 621 12.51 17.29 -27.72
N THR A 622 12.52 17.43 -29.04
CA THR A 622 12.57 18.74 -29.68
C THR A 622 11.28 19.53 -29.44
N GLN A 623 11.32 20.85 -29.69
CA GLN A 623 10.10 21.66 -29.64
C GLN A 623 9.06 21.19 -30.67
N GLU A 624 9.49 20.71 -31.85
CA GLU A 624 8.61 20.17 -32.88
C GLU A 624 7.95 18.86 -32.43
N ASP A 625 8.71 17.97 -31.79
CA ASP A 625 8.19 16.72 -31.23
C ASP A 625 7.04 16.96 -30.24
N MET A 626 7.16 18.00 -29.41
CA MET A 626 6.23 18.35 -28.34
C MET A 626 5.27 19.49 -28.71
N ALA A 627 5.25 19.95 -29.97
CA ALA A 627 4.33 20.99 -30.43
C ALA A 627 2.88 20.50 -30.32
N MET A 628 2.01 21.29 -29.70
CA MET A 628 0.59 20.97 -29.58
C MET A 628 -0.10 21.13 -30.94
N LYS A 629 -0.94 20.16 -31.30
CA LYS A 629 -1.89 20.30 -32.42
C LYS A 629 -3.22 20.86 -31.92
N CYS A 630 -3.62 20.45 -30.73
CA CYS A 630 -4.79 20.89 -29.98
C CYS A 630 -4.56 22.23 -29.29
N ASN A 631 -5.59 23.08 -29.30
CA ASN A 631 -5.67 24.27 -28.46
C ASN A 631 -7.14 24.55 -28.10
N CYS A 632 -7.35 25.49 -27.17
CA CYS A 632 -8.68 25.86 -26.66
C CYS A 632 -9.68 26.28 -27.75
N GLU A 633 -9.19 26.81 -28.89
CA GLU A 633 -10.01 27.30 -30.00
C GLU A 633 -10.32 26.19 -31.03
N ASN A 634 -9.48 25.15 -31.12
CA ASN A 634 -9.49 24.10 -32.14
C ASN A 634 -9.71 22.68 -31.56
N LEU A 635 -10.60 22.56 -30.56
CA LEU A 635 -10.97 21.28 -29.94
C LEU A 635 -11.50 20.15 -30.86
N PRO A 636 -11.95 20.32 -32.14
CA PRO A 636 -12.43 19.17 -32.91
C PRO A 636 -11.35 18.20 -33.45
N ASP A 637 -10.05 18.54 -33.41
CA ASP A 637 -8.96 17.64 -33.85
C ASP A 637 -8.37 16.80 -32.70
N CYS A 638 -8.83 17.02 -31.47
CA CYS A 638 -8.51 16.21 -30.30
C CYS A 638 -9.52 15.07 -30.21
N LEU A 639 -9.08 13.85 -29.87
CA LEU A 639 -10.04 12.79 -29.58
C LEU A 639 -10.84 13.21 -28.34
N PRO A 640 -12.18 13.32 -28.40
CA PRO A 640 -12.97 13.50 -27.20
C PRO A 640 -12.68 12.34 -26.27
N VAL A 641 -12.32 12.64 -25.03
CA VAL A 641 -12.22 11.59 -24.00
C VAL A 641 -13.63 11.03 -23.84
N SER A 642 -13.84 9.80 -24.30
CA SER A 642 -15.05 9.09 -23.94
C SER A 642 -15.04 8.91 -22.42
N LYS A 643 -16.14 9.27 -21.80
CA LYS A 643 -16.31 9.04 -20.37
C LYS A 643 -16.55 7.55 -20.19
N THR A 644 -15.62 6.85 -19.56
CA THR A 644 -16.03 5.61 -18.92
C THR A 644 -16.75 6.00 -17.64
N ASN A 645 -18.08 5.99 -17.69
CA ASN A 645 -18.86 5.74 -16.48
C ASN A 645 -18.53 4.30 -16.07
N GLU A 646 -17.32 4.05 -15.55
CA GLU A 646 -17.21 3.03 -14.52
C GLU A 646 -18.14 3.54 -13.44
N VAL A 647 -19.37 3.02 -13.46
CA VAL A 647 -20.32 3.23 -12.38
C VAL A 647 -19.50 2.93 -11.14
N LEU A 648 -19.29 3.95 -10.31
CA LEU A 648 -18.90 3.80 -8.92
C LEU A 648 -20.00 2.94 -8.31
N VAL A 649 -19.93 1.63 -8.54
CA VAL A 649 -20.57 0.65 -7.70
C VAL A 649 -19.84 0.89 -6.41
N SER A 650 -20.48 1.59 -5.48
CA SER A 650 -20.02 1.70 -4.12
C SER A 650 -19.53 0.32 -3.74
N ALA A 651 -18.21 0.18 -3.57
CA ALA A 651 -17.62 -1.11 -3.27
C ALA A 651 -18.43 -1.72 -2.16
N SER A 652 -18.91 -2.90 -2.45
CA SER A 652 -19.96 -3.44 -1.67
C SER A 652 -19.41 -3.72 -0.29
N THR A 653 -20.04 -3.11 0.71
CA THR A 653 -20.06 -3.67 2.07
C THR A 653 -20.48 -5.13 2.03
N LEU A 654 -21.03 -5.62 0.91
CA LEU A 654 -21.17 -7.02 0.55
C LEU A 654 -19.91 -7.63 -0.06
N ILE A 655 -19.53 -8.81 0.41
CA ILE A 655 -18.66 -9.73 -0.35
C ILE A 655 -19.49 -10.90 -0.88
N SER A 656 -19.17 -11.37 -2.08
CA SER A 656 -19.75 -12.57 -2.66
C SER A 656 -18.68 -13.65 -2.86
N PHE A 657 -18.83 -14.82 -2.25
CA PHE A 657 -17.78 -15.86 -2.26
C PHE A 657 -18.35 -17.29 -2.15
N PRO A 658 -17.72 -18.33 -2.73
CA PRO A 658 -16.67 -18.21 -3.73
C PRO A 658 -17.22 -17.50 -4.98
N ASN A 659 -16.38 -16.75 -5.68
CA ASN A 659 -16.75 -16.12 -6.94
C ASN A 659 -15.50 -16.06 -7.83
N PRO A 660 -15.35 -16.97 -8.82
CA PRO A 660 -16.39 -17.82 -9.38
C PRO A 660 -16.89 -18.93 -8.44
N PHE A 661 -18.17 -19.33 -8.59
CA PHE A 661 -18.80 -20.41 -7.82
C PHE A 661 -19.22 -21.58 -8.72
N ASN A 662 -19.33 -22.76 -8.13
CA ASN A 662 -19.82 -23.97 -8.82
C ASN A 662 -21.32 -24.21 -8.53
N SER A 663 -21.66 -24.46 -7.26
CA SER A 663 -23.05 -24.74 -6.85
C SER A 663 -23.62 -23.63 -5.97
N THR A 664 -22.91 -23.26 -4.91
CA THR A 664 -23.35 -22.29 -3.91
C THR A 664 -22.51 -21.03 -3.93
N ILE A 665 -23.15 -19.88 -3.72
CA ILE A 665 -22.48 -18.60 -3.50
C ILE A 665 -22.99 -17.98 -2.20
N ASN A 666 -22.08 -17.40 -1.41
CA ASN A 666 -22.39 -16.68 -0.20
C ASN A 666 -22.38 -15.18 -0.48
N PHE A 667 -23.23 -14.44 0.20
CA PHE A 667 -23.19 -12.98 0.26
C PHE A 667 -23.11 -12.57 1.73
N LYS A 668 -22.05 -11.87 2.14
CA LYS A 668 -21.88 -11.38 3.52
C LYS A 668 -21.68 -9.88 3.54
N SER A 669 -22.37 -9.18 4.44
CA SER A 669 -22.06 -7.81 4.80
C SER A 669 -20.84 -7.77 5.75
N LEU A 670 -19.77 -7.09 5.34
CA LEU A 670 -18.52 -6.90 6.07
C LEU A 670 -18.67 -6.01 7.31
N THR A 671 -19.67 -5.14 7.37
CA THR A 671 -19.83 -4.22 8.50
C THR A 671 -20.62 -4.84 9.66
N ASN A 672 -21.24 -6.02 9.48
CA ASN A 672 -22.19 -6.69 10.38
C ASN A 672 -23.43 -5.85 10.81
N ILE A 673 -23.41 -4.55 10.56
CA ILE A 673 -24.44 -3.54 10.82
C ILE A 673 -25.50 -3.58 9.71
N GLU A 674 -25.09 -3.77 8.47
CA GLU A 674 -26.02 -3.79 7.33
C GLU A 674 -26.62 -5.20 7.18
N LYS A 675 -27.95 -5.28 7.31
CA LYS A 675 -28.70 -6.53 7.18
C LYS A 675 -29.32 -6.63 5.80
N ILE A 676 -29.02 -7.74 5.12
CA ILE A 676 -29.53 -8.10 3.80
C ILE A 676 -31.00 -8.49 3.94
N GLU A 677 -31.85 -7.86 3.12
CA GLU A 677 -33.29 -8.07 3.08
C GLU A 677 -33.72 -8.86 1.84
N SER A 678 -33.05 -8.69 0.71
CA SER A 678 -33.36 -9.47 -0.51
C SER A 678 -32.19 -9.55 -1.48
N ILE A 679 -32.22 -10.59 -2.32
CA ILE A 679 -31.34 -10.75 -3.48
C ILE A 679 -32.16 -11.04 -4.73
N ILE A 680 -31.76 -10.43 -5.85
CA ILE A 680 -32.25 -10.73 -7.20
C ILE A 680 -31.05 -10.91 -8.13
N ILE A 681 -30.95 -12.02 -8.85
CA ILE A 681 -29.85 -12.27 -9.78
C ILE A 681 -30.35 -12.13 -11.21
N TYR A 682 -29.61 -11.40 -12.01
CA TYR A 682 -29.86 -11.17 -13.43
C TYR A 682 -28.77 -11.81 -14.29
N ASN A 683 -29.14 -12.35 -15.44
CA ASN A 683 -28.17 -12.71 -16.48
C ASN A 683 -27.66 -11.46 -17.24
N THR A 684 -26.71 -11.64 -18.15
CA THR A 684 -26.14 -10.54 -18.97
C THR A 684 -27.14 -9.84 -19.89
N LEU A 685 -28.31 -10.43 -20.11
CA LEU A 685 -29.43 -9.83 -20.88
C LEU A 685 -30.40 -9.04 -19.98
N GLY A 686 -30.13 -8.94 -18.68
CA GLY A 686 -30.98 -8.26 -17.70
C GLY A 686 -32.21 -9.05 -17.27
N GLN A 687 -32.27 -10.36 -17.55
CA GLN A 687 -33.38 -11.23 -17.15
C GLN A 687 -33.16 -11.77 -15.74
N GLU A 688 -34.18 -11.70 -14.89
CA GLU A 688 -34.17 -12.29 -13.54
C GLU A 688 -34.09 -13.83 -13.65
N VAL A 689 -33.05 -14.41 -13.05
CA VAL A 689 -32.83 -15.87 -12.98
C VAL A 689 -33.00 -16.43 -11.58
N TYR A 690 -32.96 -15.57 -10.55
CA TYR A 690 -33.13 -15.96 -9.16
C TYR A 690 -33.63 -14.79 -8.31
N LYS A 691 -34.44 -15.07 -7.28
CA LYS A 691 -34.88 -14.08 -6.29
C LYS A 691 -35.22 -14.72 -4.95
N GLU A 692 -34.76 -14.10 -3.87
CA GLU A 692 -35.08 -14.52 -2.50
C GLU A 692 -35.15 -13.30 -1.55
N ASN A 693 -35.99 -13.39 -0.52
CA ASN A 693 -36.09 -12.41 0.56
C ASN A 693 -35.67 -13.06 1.88
N PHE A 694 -35.06 -12.28 2.77
CA PHE A 694 -34.46 -12.74 4.02
C PHE A 694 -34.96 -11.91 5.20
N ASN A 695 -34.99 -12.53 6.39
CA ASN A 695 -35.31 -11.84 7.65
C ASN A 695 -34.07 -11.10 8.19
N ALA A 696 -33.57 -10.12 7.43
CA ALA A 696 -32.51 -9.21 7.86
C ALA A 696 -31.26 -9.93 8.43
N THR A 697 -30.47 -10.58 7.56
CA THR A 697 -29.27 -11.32 7.97
C THR A 697 -27.99 -10.64 7.48
N SER A 698 -26.87 -10.80 8.17
CA SER A 698 -25.57 -10.27 7.73
C SER A 698 -24.83 -11.22 6.78
N SER A 699 -25.28 -12.46 6.63
CA SER A 699 -24.73 -13.45 5.72
C SER A 699 -25.86 -14.33 5.18
N ILE A 700 -25.76 -14.73 3.92
CA ILE A 700 -26.66 -15.65 3.24
C ILE A 700 -25.88 -16.55 2.30
N THR A 701 -26.34 -17.79 2.17
CA THR A 701 -25.82 -18.77 1.21
C THR A 701 -26.94 -19.12 0.25
N ILE A 702 -26.67 -18.99 -1.04
CA ILE A 702 -27.62 -19.28 -2.11
C ILE A 702 -27.10 -20.48 -2.92
N ASP A 703 -27.93 -21.51 -3.06
CA ASP A 703 -27.70 -22.61 -4.00
C ASP A 703 -28.22 -22.24 -5.39
N LEU A 704 -27.29 -22.11 -6.33
CA LEU A 704 -27.51 -21.76 -7.73
C LEU A 704 -27.13 -22.92 -8.65
N THR A 705 -27.19 -24.17 -8.18
CA THR A 705 -26.89 -25.36 -8.99
C THR A 705 -27.68 -25.38 -10.31
N GLN A 706 -28.89 -24.82 -10.33
CA GLN A 706 -29.80 -24.87 -11.47
C GLN A 706 -29.57 -23.82 -12.57
N ILE A 707 -28.75 -22.78 -12.35
CA ILE A 707 -28.46 -21.79 -13.41
C ILE A 707 -27.31 -22.28 -14.30
N SER A 708 -27.22 -21.83 -15.55
CA SER A 708 -26.12 -22.23 -16.44
C SER A 708 -24.78 -21.60 -16.03
N GLU A 709 -23.66 -22.22 -16.40
CA GLU A 709 -22.34 -21.56 -16.36
C GLU A 709 -22.40 -20.22 -17.11
N GLY A 710 -21.70 -19.21 -16.60
CA GLY A 710 -21.67 -17.88 -17.20
C GLY A 710 -21.68 -16.74 -16.19
N LEU A 711 -21.82 -15.53 -16.74
CA LEU A 711 -21.76 -14.28 -15.99
C LEU A 711 -23.15 -13.79 -15.55
N TYR A 712 -23.26 -13.32 -14.32
CA TYR A 712 -24.49 -12.78 -13.73
C TYR A 712 -24.23 -11.52 -12.90
N TYR A 713 -25.30 -10.78 -12.60
CA TYR A 713 -25.31 -9.63 -11.71
C TYR A 713 -26.32 -9.85 -10.59
N SER A 714 -25.87 -9.89 -9.34
CA SER A 714 -26.73 -9.98 -8.17
C SER A 714 -27.03 -8.56 -7.68
N LYS A 715 -28.31 -8.23 -7.49
CA LYS A 715 -28.82 -7.02 -6.85
C LYS A 715 -29.27 -7.37 -5.45
N ILE A 716 -28.68 -6.73 -4.46
CA ILE A 716 -28.89 -6.97 -3.04
C ILE A 716 -29.51 -5.74 -2.42
N SER A 717 -30.60 -5.91 -1.68
CA SER A 717 -31.25 -4.81 -0.95
C SER A 717 -31.10 -5.02 0.55
N TYR A 718 -30.89 -3.92 1.27
CA TYR A 718 -30.65 -3.92 2.71
C TYR A 718 -31.80 -3.25 3.47
N THR A 719 -31.89 -3.56 4.76
CA THR A 719 -32.90 -3.00 5.68
C THR A 719 -32.88 -1.47 5.80
N ASP A 720 -31.75 -0.82 5.52
CA ASP A 720 -31.61 0.64 5.49
C ASP A 720 -31.94 1.25 4.10
N LYS A 721 -32.51 0.45 3.20
CA LYS A 721 -32.89 0.79 1.81
C LYS A 721 -31.72 1.02 0.86
N LYS A 722 -30.48 0.69 1.26
CA LYS A 722 -29.36 0.63 0.31
C LYS A 722 -29.55 -0.53 -0.66
N ILE A 723 -28.97 -0.39 -1.86
CA ILE A 723 -28.95 -1.40 -2.90
C ILE A 723 -27.51 -1.55 -3.38
N HIS A 724 -27.00 -2.78 -3.43
CA HIS A 724 -25.73 -3.11 -4.06
C HIS A 724 -25.93 -4.01 -5.27
N ILE A 725 -25.08 -3.86 -6.28
CA ILE A 725 -25.02 -4.77 -7.42
C ILE A 725 -23.62 -5.38 -7.46
N VAL A 726 -23.52 -6.70 -7.48
CA VAL A 726 -22.24 -7.42 -7.54
C VAL A 726 -22.23 -8.39 -8.71
N LYS A 727 -21.11 -8.43 -9.42
CA LYS A 727 -20.85 -9.35 -10.52
C LYS A 727 -20.52 -10.73 -9.95
N ILE A 728 -21.21 -11.77 -10.41
CA ILE A 728 -20.95 -13.16 -9.98
C ILE A 728 -20.76 -14.06 -11.20
N THR A 729 -19.84 -15.02 -11.10
CA THR A 729 -19.49 -15.92 -12.21
C THR A 729 -19.73 -17.37 -11.80
N LYS A 730 -20.56 -18.08 -12.55
CA LYS A 730 -20.74 -19.53 -12.38
C LYS A 730 -19.79 -20.27 -13.32
N ILE A 731 -19.02 -21.21 -12.78
CA ILE A 731 -18.08 -22.08 -13.50
C ILE A 731 -18.40 -23.55 -13.34
#